data_AF-A0A2V5W2I4-F1
#
_entry.id   AF-A0A2V5W2I4-F1
#
_cell.length_a   1.000
_cell.length_b   1.000
_cell.length_c   1.000
_cell.angle_alpha   90.00
_cell.angle_beta   90.00
_cell.angle_gamma   90.00
#
_symmetry.space_group_name_H-M   'P 1'
#
loop_
_entity.id
_entity.type
_entity.pdbx_description
1 polymer ?
#
loop_
_entity_poly.entity_id
_entity_poly.type
_entity_poly.pdbx_seq_one_letter_code
_entity_poly.pdbx_strand_id
1 'polypeptide(L)'
;MKHKRTSYAVWQYLPVLIPALLLVSATNPAPPPNDAFANGQSLSGSTGSVSGSNVNATKESGEPNHAGDPGGHSVWYRWTAPANTPVTIDTIGSSFDTLLGVYTGSSVSTLTTIASNDDIDGPNQPSRVSFTPVAGATYQIAVDGWNGATGTITLNWVQTVQDLPDLMIWGPSISPRITTVTFSSSSCAVVEGLVQAGTRKLLRFSTETRNQGTADISLGNPATNPQFVWAPCHGHYHFNNYANYRLLNSNGQQVAAGLKIGFCLLDSIRWDANAPSRAKYDCGNQGIQQGWGDVYDSTLDGQWIDITGVPDGNYTLEMEVNPEHRLPESNYDNNITRIQITIGNTRPANDNFADAQGLSGSSASVSGTSVGATREAGEPNHAGNPGGHSVWYVWTAPSSRTVTVDTVGSSFDTLLAVYTGSSVSALTTVASNDDLSSTTKQSRAAFTPVAGATYRIAVDGKSGVTGNIVLTLDQSPVNDDFANCEFIGGANGSVTGSNVSASKESGEPNHADNAGGSSIWYCWTAPETGYVTFDTIGSTFNTLLAVYIGNSVNRLTPVASNDNIADNVLQSRVTFPAVATTQYHVAIDGYNGASGDTTLNWNLATSLLLQVSTPAVSSPKEVGGAGERPTLSYHFLAAGEYELAIAGQPLRRYTVEVSYDLIDWAPLATTLADEAGKAYFRDKAAVHVQSEAADIIGAAGLIESRSYDPVCGVARASASAGAARPGENRFYRAVGAR
;
A
#
# COMPACT_ATOMS: atom_id res chain seq x y z
N MET A 1 21.28 -63.58 -63.30
CA MET A 1 20.22 -62.73 -63.87
C MET A 1 20.20 -61.40 -63.13
N LYS A 2 19.94 -60.30 -63.85
CA LYS A 2 19.81 -58.93 -63.31
C LYS A 2 18.98 -58.89 -62.01
N HIS A 3 19.27 -57.96 -61.10
CA HIS A 3 18.36 -56.86 -60.78
C HIS A 3 18.96 -55.88 -59.75
N LYS A 4 18.82 -54.58 -60.06
CA LYS A 4 19.04 -53.41 -59.19
C LYS A 4 18.04 -53.41 -58.03
N ARG A 5 18.42 -52.78 -56.90
CA ARG A 5 17.56 -51.83 -56.15
C ARG A 5 18.39 -50.97 -55.19
N THR A 6 18.05 -49.69 -55.19
CA THR A 6 18.51 -48.56 -54.36
C THR A 6 17.93 -48.62 -52.94
N SER A 7 18.68 -48.10 -51.95
CA SER A 7 18.28 -46.99 -51.04
C SER A 7 19.21 -46.92 -49.81
N TYR A 8 19.46 -45.69 -49.36
CA TYR A 8 20.50 -45.26 -48.43
C TYR A 8 20.19 -45.60 -46.95
N ALA A 9 21.25 -45.91 -46.20
CA ALA A 9 21.28 -45.85 -44.74
C ALA A 9 22.55 -45.12 -44.29
N VAL A 10 22.37 -44.17 -43.37
CA VAL A 10 23.42 -43.38 -42.71
C VAL A 10 23.83 -44.12 -41.45
N TRP A 11 25.13 -44.34 -41.25
CA TRP A 11 25.73 -44.71 -39.97
C TRP A 11 27.07 -43.99 -39.75
N GLN A 12 27.29 -43.70 -38.48
CA GLN A 12 28.31 -42.88 -37.83
C GLN A 12 29.75 -43.39 -38.02
N TYR A 13 30.72 -42.47 -38.14
CA TYR A 13 32.11 -42.69 -37.73
C TYR A 13 32.81 -41.37 -37.34
N LEU A 14 33.50 -41.40 -36.19
CA LEU A 14 34.49 -40.42 -35.72
C LEU A 14 35.66 -40.29 -36.71
N PRO A 15 36.20 -39.07 -36.94
CA PRO A 15 37.49 -38.91 -37.57
C PRO A 15 38.63 -38.71 -36.57
N VAL A 16 39.76 -39.28 -36.98
CA VAL A 16 41.12 -39.21 -36.47
C VAL A 16 41.73 -37.82 -36.75
N LEU A 17 42.58 -37.36 -35.82
CA LEU A 17 43.32 -36.10 -35.85
C LEU A 17 44.21 -35.93 -37.11
N ILE A 18 44.16 -34.73 -37.69
CA ILE A 18 45.16 -34.14 -38.59
C ILE A 18 45.69 -32.88 -37.89
N PRO A 19 47.01 -32.62 -37.77
CA PRO A 19 47.49 -31.40 -37.16
C PRO A 19 47.33 -30.24 -38.16
N ALA A 20 46.30 -29.43 -37.96
CA ALA A 20 46.17 -28.14 -38.63
C ALA A 20 47.07 -27.12 -37.92
N LEU A 21 47.95 -26.50 -38.70
CA LEU A 21 48.77 -25.36 -38.32
C LEU A 21 47.85 -24.23 -37.83
N LEU A 22 47.82 -23.98 -36.52
CA LEU A 22 47.11 -22.85 -35.92
C LEU A 22 47.79 -21.54 -36.32
N LEU A 23 47.20 -20.83 -37.28
CA LEU A 23 47.37 -19.39 -37.39
C LEU A 23 46.71 -18.76 -36.15
N VAL A 24 47.52 -18.45 -35.14
CA VAL A 24 47.10 -17.55 -34.06
C VAL A 24 46.88 -16.19 -34.70
N SER A 25 45.61 -15.82 -34.91
CA SER A 25 45.26 -14.43 -35.20
C SER A 25 45.53 -13.65 -33.92
N ALA A 26 46.61 -12.86 -33.90
CA ALA A 26 46.82 -11.88 -32.86
C ALA A 26 45.67 -10.88 -32.90
N THR A 27 44.72 -11.01 -31.97
CA THR A 27 43.70 -9.99 -31.76
C THR A 27 44.41 -8.74 -31.27
N ASN A 28 44.36 -7.65 -32.03
CA ASN A 28 44.87 -6.36 -31.58
C ASN A 28 44.25 -6.00 -30.21
N PRO A 29 45.00 -5.42 -29.26
CA PRO A 29 44.44 -5.02 -27.98
C PRO A 29 43.31 -4.01 -28.20
N ALA A 30 42.18 -4.19 -27.52
CA ALA A 30 41.06 -3.25 -27.59
C ALA A 30 41.48 -1.85 -27.09
N PRO A 31 40.83 -0.77 -27.58
CA PRO A 31 41.04 0.57 -27.05
C PRO A 31 40.72 0.65 -25.55
N PRO A 32 41.25 1.64 -24.83
CA PRO A 32 40.93 1.90 -23.43
C PRO A 32 39.41 2.09 -23.20
N PRO A 33 38.85 1.72 -22.03
CA PRO A 33 37.42 1.87 -21.76
C PRO A 33 36.89 3.29 -21.87
N ASN A 34 37.75 4.28 -21.64
CA ASN A 34 37.44 5.71 -21.71
C ASN A 34 37.95 6.37 -23.02
N ASP A 35 38.10 5.58 -24.08
CA ASP A 35 38.46 6.05 -25.43
C ASP A 35 37.41 7.01 -26.00
N ALA A 36 36.13 6.62 -26.00
CA ALA A 36 35.05 7.51 -26.45
C ALA A 36 34.68 8.55 -25.39
N PHE A 37 34.40 9.80 -25.81
CA PHE A 37 33.90 10.89 -24.99
C PHE A 37 32.69 10.49 -24.13
N ALA A 38 31.77 9.72 -24.72
CA ALA A 38 30.58 9.21 -24.04
C ALA A 38 30.91 8.28 -22.86
N ASN A 39 32.09 7.65 -22.87
CA ASN A 39 32.58 6.71 -21.86
C ASN A 39 33.65 7.31 -20.95
N GLY A 40 33.83 8.64 -20.95
CA GLY A 40 34.82 9.32 -20.11
C GLY A 40 34.75 8.88 -18.65
N GLN A 41 35.89 8.50 -18.09
CA GLN A 41 35.99 7.96 -16.73
C GLN A 41 35.65 9.03 -15.68
N SER A 42 34.72 8.73 -14.78
CA SER A 42 34.37 9.63 -13.68
C SER A 42 35.49 9.77 -12.65
N LEU A 43 35.81 11.01 -12.32
CA LEU A 43 36.74 11.44 -11.27
C LEU A 43 35.98 12.24 -10.22
N SER A 44 36.35 12.08 -8.95
CA SER A 44 35.73 12.76 -7.81
C SER A 44 36.77 13.25 -6.82
N GLY A 45 36.37 14.16 -5.94
CA GLY A 45 37.23 14.72 -4.91
C GLY A 45 38.06 15.91 -5.37
N SER A 46 38.55 16.66 -4.39
CA SER A 46 39.39 17.85 -4.59
C SER A 46 40.82 17.51 -4.97
N THR A 47 41.30 16.31 -4.64
CA THR A 47 42.62 15.82 -5.02
C THR A 47 42.57 14.36 -5.45
N GLY A 48 43.49 13.95 -6.32
CA GLY A 48 43.62 12.55 -6.71
C GLY A 48 44.62 12.31 -7.83
N SER A 49 44.80 11.03 -8.14
CA SER A 49 45.64 10.54 -9.24
C SER A 49 45.03 9.27 -9.82
N VAL A 50 45.05 9.15 -11.15
CA VAL A 50 44.60 7.95 -11.87
C VAL A 50 45.63 7.54 -12.92
N SER A 51 45.88 6.24 -13.02
CA SER A 51 46.71 5.68 -14.09
C SER A 51 45.86 5.08 -15.20
N GLY A 52 46.34 5.18 -16.43
CA GLY A 52 45.67 4.67 -17.62
C GLY A 52 46.64 4.46 -18.78
N SER A 53 46.11 4.35 -19.99
CA SER A 53 46.87 4.25 -21.24
C SER A 53 46.03 4.84 -22.36
N ASN A 54 46.66 5.45 -23.35
CA ASN A 54 45.99 5.82 -24.61
C ASN A 54 46.39 4.92 -25.80
N VAL A 55 47.14 3.84 -25.55
CA VAL A 55 47.51 2.90 -26.61
C VAL A 55 46.25 2.32 -27.25
N ASN A 56 46.14 2.44 -28.58
CA ASN A 56 44.99 2.08 -29.41
C ASN A 56 43.72 2.91 -29.22
N ALA A 57 43.75 4.00 -28.43
CA ALA A 57 42.66 4.98 -28.41
C ALA A 57 42.50 5.63 -29.79
N THR A 58 41.38 6.31 -30.02
CA THR A 58 41.03 6.92 -31.29
C THR A 58 40.45 8.30 -31.08
N LYS A 59 40.88 9.25 -31.91
CA LYS A 59 40.27 10.57 -31.98
C LYS A 59 38.88 10.50 -32.63
N GLU A 60 37.88 11.07 -31.98
CA GLU A 60 36.49 11.06 -32.47
C GLU A 60 36.24 12.14 -33.53
N SER A 61 35.22 11.91 -34.37
CA SER A 61 34.77 12.94 -35.32
C SER A 61 34.17 14.13 -34.58
N GLY A 62 34.70 15.33 -34.85
CA GLY A 62 34.28 16.56 -34.16
C GLY A 62 35.06 16.85 -32.87
N GLU A 63 36.01 15.99 -32.51
CA GLU A 63 36.88 16.22 -31.36
C GLU A 63 37.82 17.42 -31.57
N PRO A 64 37.94 18.34 -30.58
CA PRO A 64 38.88 19.45 -30.65
C PRO A 64 40.34 18.99 -30.76
N ASN A 65 41.17 19.81 -31.40
CA ASN A 65 42.63 19.67 -31.29
C ASN A 65 43.08 20.18 -29.91
N HIS A 66 43.52 19.27 -29.05
CA HIS A 66 44.00 19.60 -27.71
C HIS A 66 45.30 20.40 -27.83
N ALA A 67 45.35 21.58 -27.19
CA ALA A 67 46.46 22.54 -27.31
C ALA A 67 46.83 22.92 -28.77
N GLY A 68 45.91 22.74 -29.73
CA GLY A 68 46.13 23.06 -31.14
C GLY A 68 46.73 21.92 -31.98
N ASP A 69 47.16 20.82 -31.36
CA ASP A 69 47.72 19.66 -32.07
C ASP A 69 46.62 18.66 -32.49
N PRO A 70 46.73 18.04 -33.68
CA PRO A 70 45.77 17.03 -34.12
C PRO A 70 45.72 15.78 -33.24
N GLY A 71 46.81 15.43 -32.54
CA GLY A 71 46.88 14.23 -31.71
C GLY A 71 46.47 12.97 -32.48
N GLY A 72 45.66 12.11 -31.86
CA GLY A 72 45.06 10.95 -32.53
C GLY A 72 44.60 9.82 -31.62
N HIS A 73 44.96 9.87 -30.35
CA HIS A 73 44.77 8.82 -29.36
C HIS A 73 44.30 9.44 -28.03
N SER A 74 43.20 10.20 -28.06
CA SER A 74 42.64 10.82 -26.86
C SER A 74 41.92 9.80 -25.97
N VAL A 75 42.01 9.97 -24.66
CA VAL A 75 41.10 9.33 -23.70
C VAL A 75 40.45 10.39 -22.81
N TRP A 76 39.25 10.09 -22.32
CA TRP A 76 38.38 11.06 -21.67
C TRP A 76 38.16 10.77 -20.17
N TYR A 77 38.04 11.85 -19.41
CA TYR A 77 37.68 11.84 -18.00
C TYR A 77 36.61 12.90 -17.71
N ARG A 78 35.83 12.69 -16.66
CA ARG A 78 34.76 13.58 -16.20
C ARG A 78 34.99 13.94 -14.74
N TRP A 79 35.28 15.19 -14.46
CA TRP A 79 35.51 15.66 -13.09
C TRP A 79 34.47 16.70 -12.70
N THR A 80 33.77 16.47 -11.58
CA THR A 80 32.85 17.46 -11.00
C THR A 80 33.57 18.25 -9.92
N ALA A 81 33.63 19.57 -10.09
CA ALA A 81 34.39 20.43 -9.20
C ALA A 81 33.73 20.53 -7.81
N PRO A 82 34.43 20.21 -6.71
CA PRO A 82 33.87 20.33 -5.36
C PRO A 82 33.83 21.78 -4.84
N ALA A 83 34.61 22.71 -5.41
CA ALA A 83 34.68 24.10 -4.94
C ALA A 83 34.91 25.10 -6.09
N ASN A 84 34.73 26.40 -5.81
CA ASN A 84 35.04 27.52 -6.71
C ASN A 84 36.50 28.01 -6.60
N THR A 85 37.42 27.18 -6.10
CA THR A 85 38.84 27.54 -5.93
C THR A 85 39.69 27.00 -7.08
N PRO A 86 40.85 27.60 -7.41
CA PRO A 86 41.68 27.11 -8.51
C PRO A 86 42.04 25.63 -8.37
N VAL A 87 41.86 24.87 -9.46
CA VAL A 87 42.34 23.49 -9.60
C VAL A 87 43.57 23.48 -10.50
N THR A 88 44.52 22.59 -10.21
CA THR A 88 45.63 22.23 -11.09
C THR A 88 45.45 20.79 -11.53
N ILE A 89 45.54 20.53 -12.85
CA ILE A 89 45.50 19.20 -13.44
C ILE A 89 46.77 19.01 -14.26
N ASP A 90 47.49 17.90 -14.06
CA ASP A 90 48.70 17.59 -14.82
C ASP A 90 48.82 16.11 -15.18
N THR A 91 49.68 15.83 -16.15
CA THR A 91 49.99 14.47 -16.62
C THR A 91 51.37 13.98 -16.15
N ILE A 92 51.92 14.57 -15.09
CA ILE A 92 53.25 14.23 -14.57
C ILE A 92 53.28 12.76 -14.16
N GLY A 93 54.26 12.02 -14.68
CA GLY A 93 54.40 10.57 -14.50
C GLY A 93 53.95 9.76 -15.73
N SER A 94 53.43 10.41 -16.77
CA SER A 94 53.13 9.76 -18.05
C SER A 94 54.41 9.37 -18.81
N SER A 95 54.34 8.33 -19.64
CA SER A 95 55.50 7.75 -20.32
C SER A 95 55.79 8.34 -21.71
N PHE A 96 55.05 9.38 -22.11
CA PHE A 96 55.06 9.96 -23.44
C PHE A 96 54.69 11.45 -23.35
N ASP A 97 54.94 12.15 -24.45
CA ASP A 97 54.62 13.56 -24.68
C ASP A 97 53.10 13.75 -24.78
N THR A 98 52.51 14.42 -23.79
CA THR A 98 51.05 14.46 -23.62
C THR A 98 50.46 15.78 -24.12
N LEU A 99 49.21 15.72 -24.54
CA LEU A 99 48.34 16.88 -24.73
C LEU A 99 47.21 16.83 -23.68
N LEU A 100 46.93 17.95 -23.01
CA LEU A 100 45.88 18.06 -22.02
C LEU A 100 44.86 19.14 -22.40
N GLY A 101 43.59 18.77 -22.47
CA GLY A 101 42.48 19.69 -22.71
C GLY A 101 41.39 19.57 -21.65
N VAL A 102 40.83 20.70 -21.21
CA VAL A 102 39.69 20.76 -20.28
C VAL A 102 38.56 21.54 -20.92
N TYR A 103 37.35 20.99 -20.87
CA TYR A 103 36.19 21.48 -21.60
C TYR A 103 34.93 21.52 -20.73
N THR A 104 33.98 22.35 -21.15
CA THR A 104 32.56 22.24 -20.78
C THR A 104 31.74 21.84 -22.01
N GLY A 105 30.58 21.22 -21.78
CA GLY A 105 29.69 20.72 -22.83
C GLY A 105 29.36 19.24 -22.68
N SER A 106 28.33 18.79 -23.40
CA SER A 106 27.76 17.43 -23.31
C SER A 106 27.92 16.60 -24.60
N SER A 107 28.52 17.17 -25.65
CA SER A 107 28.82 16.48 -26.92
C SER A 107 30.22 16.86 -27.40
N VAL A 108 30.99 15.87 -27.86
CA VAL A 108 32.38 16.03 -28.35
C VAL A 108 32.50 17.11 -29.43
N SER A 109 31.47 17.24 -30.29
CA SER A 109 31.43 18.19 -31.41
C SER A 109 31.11 19.63 -31.05
N THR A 110 30.71 19.90 -29.80
CA THR A 110 30.27 21.23 -29.34
C THR A 110 30.96 21.66 -28.04
N LEU A 111 32.12 21.06 -27.74
CA LEU A 111 32.87 21.38 -26.52
C LEU A 111 33.39 22.82 -26.56
N THR A 112 33.34 23.48 -25.40
CA THR A 112 33.97 24.79 -25.18
C THR A 112 35.22 24.60 -24.33
N THR A 113 36.38 24.97 -24.88
CA THR A 113 37.67 24.88 -24.19
C THR A 113 37.72 25.85 -23.00
N ILE A 114 38.10 25.32 -21.83
CA ILE A 114 38.35 26.08 -20.61
C ILE A 114 39.85 26.34 -20.45
N ALA A 115 40.66 25.30 -20.61
CA ALA A 115 42.11 25.37 -20.58
C ALA A 115 42.69 24.23 -21.41
N SER A 116 43.86 24.44 -22.00
CA SER A 116 44.62 23.37 -22.65
C SER A 116 46.10 23.67 -22.58
N ASN A 117 46.92 22.64 -22.49
CA ASN A 117 48.37 22.77 -22.53
C ASN A 117 48.99 21.52 -23.17
N ASP A 118 50.13 21.71 -23.80
CA ASP A 118 50.98 20.68 -24.39
C ASP A 118 52.11 20.38 -23.38
N ASP A 119 52.95 21.38 -23.12
CA ASP A 119 54.19 21.17 -22.36
C ASP A 119 54.27 21.89 -21.02
N ILE A 120 54.90 21.22 -20.06
CA ILE A 120 55.69 21.83 -18.98
C ILE A 120 57.08 21.16 -18.92
N ASP A 121 58.04 21.83 -18.29
CA ASP A 121 59.38 21.28 -18.09
C ASP A 121 59.33 19.95 -17.30
N GLY A 122 59.76 18.85 -17.92
CA GLY A 122 59.78 17.54 -17.28
C GLY A 122 60.20 16.39 -18.21
N PRO A 123 60.50 15.20 -17.65
CA PRO A 123 60.77 14.01 -18.45
C PRO A 123 59.51 13.63 -19.24
N ASN A 124 59.69 13.36 -20.53
CA ASN A 124 58.62 13.04 -21.48
C ASN A 124 57.60 14.16 -21.73
N GLN A 125 57.93 15.45 -21.50
CA GLN A 125 57.04 16.56 -21.89
C GLN A 125 55.58 16.40 -21.36
N PRO A 126 55.36 16.32 -20.03
CA PRO A 126 54.01 16.26 -19.51
C PRO A 126 53.31 17.62 -19.67
N SER A 127 51.98 17.64 -19.66
CA SER A 127 51.16 18.85 -19.68
C SER A 127 50.68 19.22 -18.29
N ARG A 128 50.34 20.51 -18.10
CA ARG A 128 49.61 21.01 -16.92
C ARG A 128 48.71 22.17 -17.28
N VAL A 129 47.51 22.20 -16.70
CA VAL A 129 46.57 23.33 -16.76
C VAL A 129 46.16 23.77 -15.36
N SER A 130 45.80 25.05 -15.21
CA SER A 130 45.13 25.55 -14.02
C SER A 130 44.02 26.52 -14.38
N PHE A 131 42.88 26.40 -13.71
CA PHE A 131 41.70 27.24 -13.92
C PHE A 131 40.83 27.30 -12.66
N THR A 132 39.93 28.27 -12.58
CA THR A 132 38.93 28.37 -11.51
C THR A 132 37.61 27.76 -12.00
N PRO A 133 37.19 26.59 -11.50
CA PRO A 133 35.95 25.96 -11.88
C PRO A 133 34.75 26.58 -11.16
N VAL A 134 33.54 26.25 -11.62
CA VAL A 134 32.28 26.46 -10.89
C VAL A 134 31.98 25.19 -10.09
N ALA A 135 31.78 25.32 -8.78
CA ALA A 135 31.43 24.22 -7.88
C ALA A 135 30.16 23.50 -8.38
N GLY A 136 30.17 22.17 -8.37
CA GLY A 136 29.10 21.33 -8.89
C GLY A 136 29.07 21.17 -10.42
N ALA A 137 29.83 21.98 -11.18
CA ALA A 137 29.91 21.80 -12.63
C ALA A 137 30.83 20.63 -13.02
N THR A 138 30.46 19.89 -14.06
CA THR A 138 31.27 18.80 -14.63
C THR A 138 32.12 19.29 -15.79
N TYR A 139 33.42 19.02 -15.72
CA TYR A 139 34.42 19.30 -16.73
C TYR A 139 34.85 18.02 -17.43
N GLN A 140 34.97 18.08 -18.76
CA GLN A 140 35.47 16.99 -19.59
C GLN A 140 36.97 17.19 -19.79
N ILE A 141 37.77 16.20 -19.46
CA ILE A 141 39.24 16.27 -19.51
C ILE A 141 39.70 15.26 -20.55
N ALA A 142 40.43 15.71 -21.56
CA ALA A 142 41.05 14.86 -22.56
C ALA A 142 42.55 14.79 -22.33
N VAL A 143 43.10 13.57 -22.39
CA VAL A 143 44.55 13.32 -22.45
C VAL A 143 44.84 12.61 -23.77
N ASP A 144 45.63 13.24 -24.63
CA ASP A 144 46.12 12.69 -25.90
C ASP A 144 47.65 12.77 -25.93
N GLY A 145 48.29 12.43 -27.05
CA GLY A 145 49.72 12.58 -27.24
C GLY A 145 50.09 13.44 -28.44
N TRP A 146 51.13 14.25 -28.27
CA TRP A 146 51.68 15.10 -29.32
C TRP A 146 52.02 14.27 -30.58
N ASN A 147 51.52 14.70 -31.75
CA ASN A 147 51.68 13.97 -33.02
C ASN A 147 51.29 12.47 -32.96
N GLY A 148 50.32 12.12 -32.10
CA GLY A 148 49.85 10.74 -31.94
C GLY A 148 50.76 9.87 -31.08
N ALA A 149 51.54 10.46 -30.16
CA ALA A 149 52.29 9.71 -29.16
C ALA A 149 51.35 8.87 -28.27
N THR A 150 51.79 7.68 -27.89
CA THR A 150 51.01 6.79 -27.01
C THR A 150 51.87 6.19 -25.90
N GLY A 151 51.25 5.89 -24.77
CA GLY A 151 51.90 5.24 -23.64
C GLY A 151 51.00 5.15 -22.42
N THR A 152 51.62 4.95 -21.25
CA THR A 152 50.90 4.98 -19.97
C THR A 152 50.65 6.41 -19.53
N ILE A 153 49.42 6.67 -19.10
CA ILE A 153 48.96 7.96 -18.58
C ILE A 153 48.99 7.93 -17.06
N THR A 154 49.48 9.01 -16.45
CA THR A 154 49.18 9.37 -15.06
C THR A 154 48.53 10.74 -15.09
N LEU A 155 47.28 10.85 -14.63
CA LEU A 155 46.54 12.12 -14.54
C LEU A 155 46.34 12.48 -13.07
N ASN A 156 46.87 13.62 -12.66
CA ASN A 156 46.80 14.14 -11.29
C ASN A 156 45.93 15.40 -11.25
N TRP A 157 45.16 15.58 -10.18
CA TRP A 157 44.44 16.83 -9.92
C TRP A 157 44.56 17.24 -8.46
N VAL A 158 44.70 18.53 -8.23
CA VAL A 158 44.76 19.14 -6.89
C VAL A 158 44.01 20.46 -6.92
N GLN A 159 42.96 20.56 -6.11
CA GLN A 159 42.20 21.76 -5.81
C GLN A 159 42.33 22.04 -4.31
N THR A 160 42.88 23.20 -3.96
CA THR A 160 42.91 23.62 -2.55
C THR A 160 41.49 24.01 -2.13
N VAL A 161 40.84 23.17 -1.34
CA VAL A 161 39.55 23.49 -0.72
C VAL A 161 39.85 24.00 0.68
N GLN A 162 39.34 25.19 1.01
CA GLN A 162 39.40 25.68 2.39
C GLN A 162 38.35 24.93 3.19
N ASP A 163 38.75 24.31 4.30
CA ASP A 163 37.79 23.67 5.21
C ASP A 163 36.91 24.74 5.85
N LEU A 164 35.62 24.69 5.55
CA LEU A 164 34.59 25.59 6.05
C LEU A 164 33.37 24.77 6.50
N PRO A 165 32.61 25.25 7.47
CA PRO A 165 31.30 24.68 7.79
C PRO A 165 30.30 24.95 6.64
N ASP A 166 29.19 24.24 6.66
CA ASP A 166 28.07 24.40 5.71
C ASP A 166 26.77 24.12 6.46
N LEU A 167 26.01 25.18 6.75
CA LEU A 167 24.76 25.12 7.46
C LEU A 167 23.61 24.92 6.49
N MET A 168 22.82 23.89 6.76
CA MET A 168 21.54 23.71 6.09
C MET A 168 20.42 23.45 7.08
N ILE A 169 19.21 23.89 6.73
CA ILE A 169 18.00 23.51 7.45
C ILE A 169 17.49 22.19 6.90
N TRP A 170 17.42 21.17 7.73
CA TRP A 170 16.93 19.85 7.35
C TRP A 170 15.40 19.83 7.25
N GLY A 171 14.87 20.01 6.03
CA GLY A 171 13.43 20.13 5.78
C GLY A 171 12.51 19.07 6.43
N PRO A 172 12.88 17.77 6.45
CA PRO A 172 12.07 16.74 7.10
C PRO A 172 11.84 16.94 8.60
N SER A 173 12.68 17.71 9.31
CA SER A 173 12.49 17.95 10.75
C SER A 173 11.38 18.96 11.04
N ILE A 174 10.93 19.76 10.06
CA ILE A 174 10.17 20.98 10.31
C ILE A 174 8.81 20.71 10.98
N SER A 175 8.12 19.62 10.59
CA SER A 175 6.89 19.10 11.20
C SER A 175 5.91 20.19 11.70
N PRO A 176 5.38 21.04 10.79
CA PRO A 176 4.58 22.20 11.16
C PRO A 176 3.22 21.81 11.74
N ARG A 177 2.74 22.54 12.75
CA ARG A 177 1.36 22.42 13.26
C ARG A 177 0.82 23.76 13.73
N ILE A 178 -0.50 23.91 13.66
CA ILE A 178 -1.18 25.10 14.18
C ILE A 178 -1.70 24.81 15.58
N THR A 179 -1.43 25.71 16.53
CA THR A 179 -1.90 25.63 17.91
C THR A 179 -2.50 26.96 18.36
N THR A 180 -3.39 26.92 19.35
CA THR A 180 -3.91 28.14 20.00
C THR A 180 -3.44 28.15 21.45
N VAL A 181 -2.79 29.24 21.87
CA VAL A 181 -2.21 29.38 23.22
C VAL A 181 -2.56 30.75 23.78
N THR A 182 -2.88 30.83 25.08
CA THR A 182 -3.12 32.09 25.78
C THR A 182 -1.91 32.46 26.62
N PHE A 183 -1.31 33.61 26.34
CA PHE A 183 -0.16 34.14 27.07
C PHE A 183 -0.58 35.22 28.07
N SER A 184 -0.06 35.18 29.29
CA SER A 184 -0.18 36.29 30.23
C SER A 184 0.86 37.36 29.91
N SER A 185 0.67 38.58 30.40
CA SER A 185 1.67 39.65 30.27
C SER A 185 3.01 39.34 30.96
N SER A 186 3.05 38.33 31.84
CA SER A 186 4.24 37.89 32.55
C SER A 186 4.89 36.64 31.94
N SER A 187 4.33 36.08 30.85
CA SER A 187 4.93 34.93 30.17
C SER A 187 6.31 35.30 29.60
N CYS A 188 7.30 34.41 29.71
CA CYS A 188 8.66 34.64 29.20
C CYS A 188 8.67 35.07 27.73
N ALA A 189 7.92 34.38 26.87
CA ALA A 189 7.78 34.75 25.46
C ALA A 189 7.24 36.18 25.25
N VAL A 190 6.43 36.71 26.16
CA VAL A 190 5.94 38.10 26.09
C VAL A 190 7.00 39.08 26.58
N VAL A 191 7.68 38.76 27.69
CA VAL A 191 8.76 39.58 28.26
C VAL A 191 9.95 39.68 27.32
N GLU A 192 10.30 38.59 26.64
CA GLU A 192 11.35 38.56 25.61
C GLU A 192 10.89 39.10 24.24
N GLY A 193 9.65 39.58 24.11
CA GLY A 193 9.14 40.21 22.90
C GLY A 193 8.87 39.27 21.72
N LEU A 194 8.75 37.96 21.98
CA LEU A 194 8.50 36.92 20.96
C LEU A 194 7.02 36.84 20.56
N VAL A 195 6.12 37.33 21.41
CA VAL A 195 4.66 37.32 21.18
C VAL A 195 3.98 38.39 22.04
N GLN A 196 2.78 38.84 21.67
CA GLN A 196 1.96 39.69 22.55
C GLN A 196 1.11 38.84 23.50
N ALA A 197 0.73 39.42 24.65
CA ALA A 197 -0.22 38.79 25.57
C ALA A 197 -1.60 38.58 24.94
N GLY A 198 -2.35 37.60 25.47
CA GLY A 198 -3.67 37.19 24.97
C GLY A 198 -3.65 35.84 24.25
N THR A 199 -4.79 35.45 23.70
CA THR A 199 -4.93 34.22 22.91
C THR A 199 -4.38 34.40 21.50
N ARG A 200 -3.45 33.53 21.10
CA ARG A 200 -2.72 33.62 19.82
C ARG A 200 -2.81 32.31 19.05
N LYS A 201 -2.93 32.40 17.73
CA LYS A 201 -2.83 31.28 16.78
C LYS A 201 -1.38 31.20 16.33
N LEU A 202 -0.70 30.09 16.65
CA LEU A 202 0.73 29.91 16.40
C LEU A 202 0.95 28.78 15.40
N LEU A 203 1.72 29.05 14.35
CA LEU A 203 2.31 28.04 13.48
C LEU A 203 3.62 27.57 14.14
N ARG A 204 3.59 26.44 14.83
CA ARG A 204 4.76 25.83 15.48
C ARG A 204 5.51 24.92 14.52
N PHE A 205 6.82 24.85 14.68
CA PHE A 205 7.71 23.99 13.87
C PHE A 205 9.00 23.69 14.64
N SER A 206 9.67 22.60 14.28
CA SER A 206 11.03 22.34 14.75
C SER A 206 12.05 22.84 13.73
N THR A 207 13.27 23.18 14.17
CA THR A 207 14.38 23.56 13.30
C THR A 207 15.55 22.63 13.59
N GLU A 208 15.98 21.84 12.61
CA GLU A 208 17.26 21.11 12.66
C GLU A 208 18.23 21.79 11.70
N THR A 209 19.28 22.39 12.24
CA THR A 209 20.36 22.98 11.45
C THR A 209 21.55 22.04 11.45
N ARG A 210 21.93 21.52 10.29
CA ARG A 210 23.08 20.61 10.15
C ARG A 210 24.31 21.38 9.69
N ASN A 211 25.47 21.03 10.23
CA ASN A 211 26.75 21.36 9.64
C ASN A 211 27.23 20.19 8.76
N GLN A 212 27.08 20.32 7.43
CA GLN A 212 27.52 19.36 6.42
C GLN A 212 28.86 19.72 5.75
N GLY A 213 29.51 20.78 6.26
CA GLY A 213 30.79 21.24 5.76
C GLY A 213 31.93 20.33 6.18
N THR A 214 33.15 20.77 5.90
CA THR A 214 34.37 20.03 6.27
C THR A 214 35.08 20.61 7.50
N ALA A 215 34.51 21.64 8.13
CA ALA A 215 35.00 22.21 9.38
C ALA A 215 33.90 22.43 10.41
N ASP A 216 34.29 22.53 11.67
CA ASP A 216 33.43 22.96 12.76
C ASP A 216 33.09 24.45 12.65
N ILE A 217 31.89 24.82 13.10
CA ILE A 217 31.65 26.17 13.59
C ILE A 217 32.20 26.24 15.01
N SER A 218 33.12 27.16 15.29
CA SER A 218 33.72 27.31 16.62
C SER A 218 33.66 28.76 17.08
N LEU A 219 32.68 29.10 17.91
CA LEU A 219 32.42 30.47 18.37
C LEU A 219 32.98 30.76 19.77
N GLY A 220 33.34 29.71 20.51
CA GLY A 220 33.99 29.80 21.81
C GLY A 220 33.03 30.17 22.94
N ASN A 221 33.59 30.73 24.01
CA ASN A 221 32.79 31.17 25.17
C ASN A 221 31.93 32.39 24.80
N PRO A 222 30.58 32.27 24.83
CA PRO A 222 29.70 33.35 24.42
C PRO A 222 29.76 34.57 25.36
N ALA A 223 30.15 34.41 26.63
CA ALA A 223 30.26 35.52 27.57
C ALA A 223 31.35 36.54 27.19
N THR A 224 32.30 36.14 26.34
CA THR A 224 33.40 36.99 25.85
C THR A 224 33.25 37.36 24.38
N ASN A 225 32.17 36.93 23.71
CA ASN A 225 31.98 37.13 22.28
C ASN A 225 30.80 38.09 22.03
N PRO A 226 31.02 39.27 21.43
CA PRO A 226 29.99 40.30 21.25
C PRO A 226 28.89 39.92 20.26
N GLN A 227 29.03 38.79 19.57
CA GLN A 227 27.99 38.27 18.67
C GLN A 227 26.84 37.58 19.42
N PHE A 228 26.97 37.40 20.74
CA PHE A 228 25.98 36.77 21.60
C PHE A 228 25.23 37.77 22.47
N VAL A 229 23.95 37.46 22.72
CA VAL A 229 23.07 38.23 23.61
C VAL A 229 22.56 37.31 24.72
N TRP A 230 22.55 37.79 25.97
CA TRP A 230 22.04 37.02 27.10
C TRP A 230 20.51 36.94 27.07
N ALA A 231 19.95 35.73 27.13
CA ALA A 231 18.51 35.49 27.21
C ALA A 231 18.11 35.18 28.67
N PRO A 232 17.60 36.18 29.43
CA PRO A 232 17.39 36.05 30.86
C PRO A 232 16.33 35.02 31.26
N CYS A 233 15.31 34.78 30.42
CA CYS A 233 14.29 33.77 30.75
C CYS A 233 14.82 32.35 30.56
N HIS A 234 15.86 32.16 29.74
CA HIS A 234 16.41 30.84 29.42
C HIS A 234 17.76 30.57 30.11
N GLY A 235 18.35 31.59 30.75
CA GLY A 235 19.58 31.46 31.54
C GLY A 235 20.83 31.14 30.73
N HIS A 236 20.86 31.48 29.44
CA HIS A 236 22.03 31.26 28.57
C HIS A 236 22.11 32.28 27.42
N TYR A 237 23.24 32.28 26.69
CA TYR A 237 23.51 33.19 25.58
C TYR A 237 23.00 32.65 24.23
N HIS A 238 22.48 33.54 23.39
CA HIS A 238 22.02 33.27 22.02
C HIS A 238 22.90 33.99 21.01
N PHE A 239 23.30 33.31 19.94
CA PHE A 239 23.95 33.94 18.79
C PHE A 239 22.94 34.81 18.06
N ASN A 240 23.29 36.08 17.85
CA ASN A 240 22.37 37.05 17.29
C ASN A 240 22.18 36.85 15.77
N ASN A 241 20.93 36.82 15.30
CA ASN A 241 20.52 36.62 13.89
C ASN A 241 21.01 35.29 13.29
N TYR A 242 20.87 34.20 14.04
CA TYR A 242 21.18 32.85 13.59
C TYR A 242 20.23 32.34 12.50
N ALA A 243 18.92 32.59 12.62
CA ALA A 243 17.93 32.10 11.67
C ALA A 243 16.78 33.08 11.47
N ASN A 244 16.19 33.09 10.28
CA ASN A 244 14.98 33.83 9.93
C ASN A 244 13.85 32.86 9.59
N TYR A 245 12.64 33.17 10.08
CA TYR A 245 11.42 32.42 9.78
C TYR A 245 10.39 33.35 9.16
N ARG A 246 9.96 33.06 7.93
CA ARG A 246 9.03 33.89 7.17
C ARG A 246 7.86 33.05 6.68
N LEU A 247 6.66 33.63 6.78
CA LEU A 247 5.47 33.08 6.15
C LEU A 247 5.17 33.90 4.89
N LEU A 248 5.17 33.26 3.73
CA LEU A 248 4.96 33.91 2.43
C LEU A 248 3.60 33.54 1.86
N ASN A 249 2.90 34.51 1.27
CA ASN A 249 1.68 34.25 0.49
C ASN A 249 2.00 33.68 -0.90
N SER A 250 0.97 33.37 -1.69
CA SER A 250 1.11 32.84 -3.05
C SER A 250 1.89 33.73 -4.03
N ASN A 251 1.99 35.04 -3.75
CA ASN A 251 2.77 36.00 -4.54
C ASN A 251 4.23 36.12 -4.03
N GLY A 252 4.65 35.31 -3.06
CA GLY A 252 5.98 35.37 -2.45
C GLY A 252 6.15 36.53 -1.46
N GLN A 253 5.09 37.24 -1.09
CA GLN A 253 5.18 38.35 -0.14
C GLN A 253 5.11 37.84 1.30
N GLN A 254 6.00 38.32 2.16
CA GLN A 254 5.97 38.00 3.59
C GLN A 254 4.72 38.60 4.25
N VAL A 255 3.92 37.74 4.89
CA VAL A 255 2.70 38.11 5.61
C VAL A 255 2.83 37.98 7.13
N ALA A 256 3.77 37.18 7.61
CA ALA A 256 4.13 37.05 9.03
C ALA A 256 5.59 36.61 9.18
N ALA A 257 6.18 36.81 10.37
CA ALA A 257 7.54 36.43 10.67
C ALA A 257 7.67 35.84 12.08
N GLY A 258 8.61 34.92 12.26
CA GLY A 258 9.01 34.43 13.57
C GLY A 258 9.97 35.42 14.21
N LEU A 259 9.82 35.66 15.51
CA LEU A 259 10.61 36.66 16.24
C LEU A 259 11.80 36.05 16.99
N LYS A 260 11.87 34.72 17.10
CA LYS A 260 13.04 34.03 17.69
C LYS A 260 14.08 33.79 16.61
N ILE A 261 15.01 34.72 16.50
CA ILE A 261 16.06 34.72 15.47
C ILE A 261 17.46 34.41 16.03
N GLY A 262 17.60 34.27 17.35
CA GLY A 262 18.84 33.93 18.02
C GLY A 262 18.71 32.72 18.93
N PHE A 263 19.74 31.88 18.92
CA PHE A 263 19.76 30.57 19.57
C PHE A 263 21.14 30.23 20.11
N CYS A 264 21.21 29.32 21.08
CA CYS A 264 22.47 28.70 21.45
C CYS A 264 22.89 27.71 20.35
N LEU A 265 24.14 27.73 19.89
CA LEU A 265 24.65 26.77 18.90
C LEU A 265 25.37 25.64 19.63
N LEU A 266 24.83 24.43 19.50
CA LEU A 266 25.39 23.23 20.15
C LEU A 266 25.29 21.97 19.29
N ASP A 267 25.98 20.92 19.72
CA ASP A 267 25.92 19.59 19.12
C ASP A 267 24.76 18.76 19.71
N SER A 268 23.55 18.90 19.17
CA SER A 268 22.37 18.20 19.71
C SER A 268 22.09 16.86 19.02
N ILE A 269 22.44 16.71 17.74
CA ILE A 269 22.21 15.49 16.95
C ILE A 269 23.42 15.16 16.07
N ARG A 270 23.86 13.91 16.12
CA ARG A 270 24.87 13.36 15.22
C ARG A 270 24.16 12.73 14.02
N TRP A 271 24.07 13.45 12.91
CA TRP A 271 23.38 12.97 11.71
C TRP A 271 24.32 12.20 10.78
N ASP A 272 25.63 12.48 10.80
CA ASP A 272 26.63 11.67 10.09
C ASP A 272 27.17 10.55 11.00
N ALA A 273 26.98 9.31 10.56
CA ALA A 273 27.47 8.13 11.24
C ALA A 273 29.00 8.02 11.30
N ASN A 274 29.73 8.85 10.55
CA ASN A 274 31.21 8.92 10.56
C ASN A 274 31.75 10.06 11.44
N ALA A 275 30.91 10.99 11.88
CA ALA A 275 31.33 12.11 12.73
C ALA A 275 31.86 11.62 14.10
N PRO A 276 32.64 12.43 14.83
CA PRO A 276 33.03 12.12 16.21
C PRO A 276 31.81 11.73 17.06
N SER A 277 31.96 10.70 17.90
CA SER A 277 30.84 10.13 18.67
C SER A 277 30.42 10.94 19.90
N ARG A 278 31.20 11.98 20.25
CA ARG A 278 30.94 12.86 21.40
C ARG A 278 30.67 14.28 20.92
N ALA A 279 29.62 14.88 21.48
CA ALA A 279 29.38 16.31 21.37
C ALA A 279 30.56 17.10 21.94
N LYS A 280 30.94 18.18 21.28
CA LYS A 280 32.06 19.07 21.62
C LYS A 280 31.56 20.45 22.04
N TYR A 281 30.48 20.93 21.43
CA TYR A 281 29.92 22.25 21.67
C TYR A 281 28.63 22.19 22.49
N ASP A 282 28.47 23.16 23.39
CA ASP A 282 27.31 23.37 24.27
C ASP A 282 27.07 24.87 24.47
N CYS A 283 26.07 25.26 25.27
CA CYS A 283 25.76 26.68 25.47
C CYS A 283 26.83 27.49 26.23
N GLY A 284 27.83 26.83 26.85
CA GLY A 284 28.99 27.46 27.48
C GLY A 284 30.20 27.59 26.55
N ASN A 285 30.30 26.75 25.53
CA ASN A 285 31.28 26.82 24.45
C ASN A 285 30.58 26.50 23.12
N GLN A 286 30.14 27.54 22.41
CA GLN A 286 29.19 27.39 21.32
C GLN A 286 29.84 27.11 19.97
N GLY A 287 29.14 26.33 19.16
CA GLY A 287 29.60 25.82 17.88
C GLY A 287 28.77 24.62 17.41
N ILE A 288 29.07 24.11 16.21
CA ILE A 288 28.46 22.90 15.64
C ILE A 288 29.56 22.13 14.91
N GLN A 289 29.81 20.90 15.32
CA GLN A 289 30.82 20.04 14.71
C GLN A 289 30.45 19.67 13.27
N GLN A 290 31.48 19.40 12.44
CA GLN A 290 31.26 18.69 11.18
C GLN A 290 30.49 17.38 11.44
N GLY A 291 29.42 17.14 10.67
CA GLY A 291 28.60 15.93 10.77
C GLY A 291 27.62 15.90 11.95
N TRP A 292 27.50 17.03 12.67
CA TRP A 292 26.53 17.27 13.72
C TRP A 292 25.50 18.33 13.30
N GLY A 293 24.42 18.43 14.06
CA GLY A 293 23.41 19.45 13.92
C GLY A 293 22.85 19.88 15.26
N ASP A 294 22.12 21.00 15.21
CA ASP A 294 21.46 21.65 16.33
C ASP A 294 19.95 21.66 16.11
N VAL A 295 19.20 21.18 17.10
CA VAL A 295 17.77 20.89 17.03
C VAL A 295 17.02 21.72 18.05
N TYR A 296 16.17 22.60 17.54
CA TYR A 296 15.18 23.34 18.31
C TYR A 296 13.80 22.76 18.04
N ASP A 297 13.23 22.03 19.00
CA ASP A 297 11.93 21.42 18.81
C ASP A 297 10.77 22.42 18.93
N SER A 298 9.66 22.08 18.27
CA SER A 298 8.42 22.87 18.22
C SER A 298 7.71 23.16 19.56
N THR A 299 8.14 22.57 20.67
CA THR A 299 7.60 22.86 22.01
C THR A 299 8.27 24.07 22.64
N LEU A 300 9.49 24.41 22.22
CA LEU A 300 10.27 25.51 22.76
C LEU A 300 9.63 26.88 22.53
N ASP A 301 9.86 27.80 23.47
CA ASP A 301 9.43 29.18 23.35
C ASP A 301 10.14 29.89 22.21
N GLY A 302 9.36 30.48 21.29
CA GLY A 302 9.85 31.13 20.09
C GLY A 302 9.94 30.24 18.85
N GLN A 303 9.76 28.92 18.97
CA GLN A 303 9.70 28.00 17.82
C GLN A 303 8.32 28.02 17.14
N TRP A 304 7.93 29.22 16.68
CA TRP A 304 6.70 29.48 15.96
C TRP A 304 6.73 30.78 15.15
N ILE A 305 5.76 30.93 14.26
CA ILE A 305 5.29 32.22 13.72
C ILE A 305 3.92 32.50 14.35
N ASP A 306 3.72 33.69 14.92
CA ASP A 306 2.39 34.15 15.33
C ASP A 306 1.59 34.49 14.06
N ILE A 307 0.56 33.70 13.80
CA ILE A 307 -0.32 33.82 12.63
C ILE A 307 -1.71 34.34 13.02
N THR A 308 -1.82 34.99 14.18
CA THR A 308 -3.06 35.62 14.62
C THR A 308 -3.48 36.70 13.62
N GLY A 309 -4.66 36.54 13.02
CA GLY A 309 -5.17 37.46 12.00
C GLY A 309 -4.67 37.21 10.57
N VAL A 310 -3.79 36.22 10.36
CA VAL A 310 -3.46 35.75 9.00
C VAL A 310 -4.67 34.99 8.44
N PRO A 311 -5.19 35.36 7.25
CA PRO A 311 -6.32 34.69 6.64
C PRO A 311 -6.06 33.19 6.39
N ASP A 312 -7.13 32.42 6.22
CA ASP A 312 -7.00 31.04 5.78
C ASP A 312 -6.57 31.00 4.30
N GLY A 313 -5.74 30.02 3.94
CA GLY A 313 -5.16 29.88 2.61
C GLY A 313 -3.90 29.03 2.58
N ASN A 314 -3.32 28.91 1.40
CA ASN A 314 -2.04 28.24 1.19
C ASN A 314 -0.89 29.23 1.27
N TYR A 315 0.15 28.85 1.99
CA TYR A 315 1.32 29.66 2.27
C TYR A 315 2.59 28.84 2.12
N THR A 316 3.72 29.53 2.01
CA THR A 316 5.05 28.91 2.11
C THR A 316 5.68 29.32 3.43
N LEU A 317 6.05 28.35 4.27
CA LEU A 317 6.97 28.58 5.38
C LEU A 317 8.39 28.53 4.82
N GLU A 318 9.08 29.67 4.86
CA GLU A 318 10.48 29.82 4.51
C GLU A 318 11.32 29.95 5.78
N MET A 319 12.37 29.14 5.86
CA MET A 319 13.33 29.16 6.96
C MET A 319 14.71 29.34 6.35
N GLU A 320 15.49 30.27 6.90
CA GLU A 320 16.82 30.62 6.42
C GLU A 320 17.80 30.64 7.60
N VAL A 321 18.88 29.89 7.50
CA VAL A 321 19.98 29.92 8.48
C VAL A 321 21.09 30.86 8.02
N ASN A 322 21.76 31.51 8.96
CA ASN A 322 22.85 32.48 8.71
C ASN A 322 22.51 33.54 7.63
N PRO A 323 21.36 34.23 7.73
CA PRO A 323 20.85 35.12 6.68
C PRO A 323 21.76 36.32 6.36
N GLU A 324 22.65 36.70 7.29
CA GLU A 324 23.59 37.81 7.13
C GLU A 324 25.00 37.35 6.70
N HIS A 325 25.18 36.05 6.44
CA HIS A 325 26.46 35.41 6.12
C HIS A 325 27.58 35.75 7.13
N ARG A 326 27.21 35.84 8.41
CA ARG A 326 28.13 36.20 9.52
C ARG A 326 29.02 35.03 9.90
N LEU A 327 28.57 33.81 9.64
CA LEU A 327 29.37 32.60 9.68
C LEU A 327 29.92 32.34 8.26
N PRO A 328 31.25 32.17 8.09
CA PRO A 328 31.82 31.74 6.82
C PRO A 328 31.40 30.31 6.50
N GLU A 329 30.88 30.07 5.29
CA GLU A 329 30.40 28.74 4.87
C GLU A 329 30.97 28.35 3.50
N SER A 330 31.10 27.05 3.24
CA SER A 330 31.48 26.55 1.91
C SER A 330 30.35 26.67 0.88
N ASN A 331 29.10 26.74 1.33
CA ASN A 331 27.91 26.88 0.50
C ASN A 331 26.87 27.71 1.25
N TYR A 332 26.24 28.67 0.55
CA TYR A 332 25.13 29.47 1.09
C TYR A 332 23.79 29.16 0.38
N ASP A 333 23.82 28.43 -0.74
CA ASP A 333 22.63 28.18 -1.58
C ASP A 333 21.63 27.22 -0.92
N ASN A 334 22.09 26.45 0.07
CA ASN A 334 21.35 25.46 0.85
C ASN A 334 20.91 25.97 2.24
N ASN A 335 21.17 27.25 2.55
CA ASN A 335 20.75 27.86 3.82
C ASN A 335 19.23 28.07 3.92
N ILE A 336 18.53 28.06 2.78
CA ILE A 336 17.08 28.30 2.71
C ILE A 336 16.32 27.00 2.44
N THR A 337 15.35 26.71 3.30
CA THR A 337 14.35 25.66 3.09
C THR A 337 12.95 26.27 3.02
N ARG A 338 12.12 25.76 2.10
CA ARG A 338 10.73 26.17 1.91
C ARG A 338 9.80 24.96 1.96
N ILE A 339 8.74 25.04 2.75
CA ILE A 339 7.67 24.03 2.76
C ILE A 339 6.31 24.67 2.56
N GLN A 340 5.43 23.97 1.85
CA GLN A 340 4.04 24.39 1.71
C GLN A 340 3.27 24.10 3.00
N ILE A 341 2.48 25.06 3.45
CA ILE A 341 1.58 24.91 4.59
C ILE A 341 0.22 25.52 4.28
N THR A 342 -0.83 24.94 4.86
CA THR A 342 -2.18 25.52 4.77
C THR A 342 -2.57 26.06 6.13
N ILE A 343 -2.97 27.33 6.16
CA ILE A 343 -3.55 27.97 7.34
C ILE A 343 -5.07 27.90 7.17
N GLY A 344 -5.75 27.37 8.17
CA GLY A 344 -7.19 27.12 8.11
C GLY A 344 -7.48 25.62 8.06
N ASN A 345 -8.74 25.26 8.27
CA ASN A 345 -9.16 23.88 8.17
C ASN A 345 -9.31 23.55 6.68
N THR A 346 -8.39 22.78 6.11
CA THR A 346 -8.60 22.22 4.76
C THR A 346 -9.89 21.41 4.79
N ARG A 347 -10.85 21.80 3.95
CA ARG A 347 -12.05 21.00 3.69
C ARG A 347 -11.63 19.55 3.41
N PRO A 348 -12.26 18.56 4.05
CA PRO A 348 -12.06 17.16 3.70
C PRO A 348 -12.23 16.94 2.19
N ALA A 349 -11.49 16.00 1.61
CA ALA A 349 -11.59 15.75 0.16
C ALA A 349 -13.00 15.35 -0.28
N ASN A 350 -13.79 14.78 0.62
CA ASN A 350 -15.17 14.38 0.44
C ASN A 350 -16.18 15.37 1.07
N ASP A 351 -15.81 16.66 1.15
CA ASP A 351 -16.66 17.74 1.64
C ASP A 351 -17.92 17.91 0.78
N ASN A 352 -17.79 17.90 -0.55
CA ASN A 352 -18.94 18.03 -1.44
C ASN A 352 -19.52 16.67 -1.82
N PHE A 353 -20.83 16.63 -2.07
CA PHE A 353 -21.58 15.49 -2.59
C PHE A 353 -20.94 14.90 -3.87
N ALA A 354 -20.45 15.76 -4.76
CA ALA A 354 -19.81 15.34 -6.00
C ALA A 354 -18.51 14.56 -5.76
N ASP A 355 -17.81 14.88 -4.66
CA ASP A 355 -16.50 14.33 -4.28
C ASP A 355 -16.61 13.21 -3.25
N ALA A 356 -17.81 12.65 -3.07
CA ALA A 356 -18.09 11.62 -2.08
C ALA A 356 -17.10 10.44 -2.16
N GLN A 357 -16.55 10.05 -1.02
CA GLN A 357 -15.60 8.94 -0.94
C GLN A 357 -16.28 7.60 -1.25
N GLY A 358 -15.72 6.83 -2.18
CA GLY A 358 -16.22 5.50 -2.53
C GLY A 358 -16.01 4.47 -1.42
N LEU A 359 -17.06 3.71 -1.11
CA LEU A 359 -17.04 2.49 -0.30
C LEU A 359 -17.37 1.29 -1.20
N SER A 360 -16.73 0.15 -0.95
CA SER A 360 -16.88 -1.05 -1.77
C SER A 360 -17.04 -2.31 -0.92
N GLY A 361 -17.77 -3.30 -1.44
CA GLY A 361 -17.97 -4.59 -0.79
C GLY A 361 -19.21 -4.63 0.11
N SER A 362 -19.40 -5.78 0.77
CA SER A 362 -20.46 -6.01 1.76
C SER A 362 -20.10 -5.45 3.13
N SER A 363 -18.83 -5.14 3.39
CA SER A 363 -18.36 -4.45 4.58
C SER A 363 -17.29 -3.42 4.23
N ALA A 364 -17.29 -2.29 4.95
CA ALA A 364 -16.31 -1.22 4.81
C ALA A 364 -16.15 -0.47 6.15
N SER A 365 -14.92 -0.08 6.47
CA SER A 365 -14.63 0.80 7.60
C SER A 365 -13.61 1.86 7.17
N VAL A 366 -13.93 3.12 7.40
CA VAL A 366 -13.09 4.25 7.01
C VAL A 366 -13.00 5.26 8.14
N SER A 367 -11.83 5.90 8.26
CA SER A 367 -11.62 7.02 9.17
C SER A 367 -11.46 8.32 8.39
N GLY A 368 -11.93 9.42 8.95
CA GLY A 368 -11.91 10.73 8.32
C GLY A 368 -12.09 11.87 9.33
N THR A 369 -12.46 13.05 8.85
CA THR A 369 -12.73 14.22 9.70
C THR A 369 -13.81 15.09 9.05
N SER A 370 -14.66 15.72 9.85
CA SER A 370 -15.56 16.81 9.42
C SER A 370 -14.97 18.20 9.69
N VAL A 371 -13.78 18.28 10.29
CA VAL A 371 -13.13 19.57 10.58
C VAL A 371 -12.83 20.30 9.28
N GLY A 372 -13.46 21.45 9.09
CA GLY A 372 -13.32 22.27 7.89
C GLY A 372 -14.29 21.94 6.76
N ALA A 373 -15.10 20.88 6.89
CA ALA A 373 -16.19 20.60 5.95
C ALA A 373 -17.24 21.73 5.98
N THR A 374 -18.14 21.75 5.01
CA THR A 374 -19.20 22.72 4.88
C THR A 374 -20.46 22.08 4.33
N ARG A 375 -21.59 22.61 4.75
CA ARG A 375 -22.88 22.28 4.18
C ARG A 375 -23.08 22.92 2.80
N GLU A 376 -23.50 22.12 1.82
CA GLU A 376 -23.78 22.57 0.46
C GLU A 376 -25.17 23.23 0.33
N ALA A 377 -25.30 24.13 -0.63
CA ALA A 377 -26.60 24.72 -0.97
C ALA A 377 -27.54 23.63 -1.55
N GLY A 378 -28.70 23.46 -0.92
CA GLY A 378 -29.69 22.43 -1.31
C GLY A 378 -29.51 21.10 -0.59
N GLU A 379 -28.51 20.97 0.28
CA GLU A 379 -28.32 19.80 1.13
C GLU A 379 -29.50 19.59 2.11
N PRO A 380 -30.08 18.37 2.20
CA PRO A 380 -31.14 18.06 3.15
C PRO A 380 -30.68 18.16 4.60
N ASN A 381 -31.60 18.36 5.53
CA ASN A 381 -31.29 18.19 6.95
C ASN A 381 -31.08 16.69 7.26
N HIS A 382 -29.90 16.32 7.74
CA HIS A 382 -29.58 14.96 8.14
C HIS A 382 -30.25 14.62 9.48
N ALA A 383 -31.04 13.54 9.51
CA ALA A 383 -31.88 13.18 10.66
C ALA A 383 -32.76 14.34 11.19
N GLY A 384 -33.19 15.24 10.29
CA GLY A 384 -34.00 16.42 10.64
C GLY A 384 -33.21 17.59 11.24
N ASN A 385 -31.90 17.47 11.46
CA ASN A 385 -31.04 18.55 11.94
C ASN A 385 -30.29 19.23 10.78
N PRO A 386 -30.10 20.56 10.84
CA PRO A 386 -29.38 21.27 9.79
C PRO A 386 -27.87 21.03 9.74
N GLY A 387 -27.25 20.50 10.81
CA GLY A 387 -25.80 20.27 10.84
C GLY A 387 -24.99 21.50 10.43
N GLY A 388 -23.95 21.31 9.61
CA GLY A 388 -23.17 22.40 9.03
C GLY A 388 -21.84 22.02 8.38
N HIS A 389 -21.37 20.79 8.62
CA HIS A 389 -20.04 20.30 8.26
C HIS A 389 -20.11 18.85 7.76
N SER A 390 -21.04 18.58 6.84
CA SER A 390 -21.23 17.26 6.26
C SER A 390 -20.03 16.82 5.44
N VAL A 391 -19.71 15.53 5.48
CA VAL A 391 -18.88 14.85 4.50
C VAL A 391 -19.65 13.70 3.87
N TRP A 392 -19.30 13.36 2.63
CA TRP A 392 -20.07 12.44 1.80
C TRP A 392 -19.32 11.16 1.46
N TYR A 393 -20.07 10.08 1.37
CA TYR A 393 -19.62 8.77 0.91
C TYR A 393 -20.61 8.22 -0.14
N VAL A 394 -20.12 7.33 -1.00
CA VAL A 394 -20.93 6.67 -2.03
C VAL A 394 -20.67 5.17 -2.00
N TRP A 395 -21.73 4.37 -2.04
CA TRP A 395 -21.65 2.92 -1.96
C TRP A 395 -22.64 2.27 -2.93
N THR A 396 -22.21 1.24 -3.64
CA THR A 396 -23.09 0.42 -4.48
C THR A 396 -23.33 -0.92 -3.82
N ALA A 397 -24.58 -1.23 -3.52
CA ALA A 397 -24.95 -2.41 -2.75
C ALA A 397 -24.65 -3.70 -3.53
N PRO A 398 -23.82 -4.64 -3.02
CA PRO A 398 -23.52 -5.88 -3.72
C PRO A 398 -24.67 -6.90 -3.62
N SER A 399 -25.58 -6.73 -2.66
CA SER A 399 -26.75 -7.59 -2.46
C SER A 399 -27.90 -6.82 -1.82
N SER A 400 -29.11 -7.39 -1.81
CA SER A 400 -30.29 -6.80 -1.16
C SER A 400 -30.43 -7.18 0.33
N ARG A 401 -29.35 -7.65 0.97
CA ARG A 401 -29.35 -7.93 2.41
C ARG A 401 -29.28 -6.65 3.22
N THR A 402 -29.93 -6.63 4.38
CA THR A 402 -29.91 -5.51 5.32
C THR A 402 -28.48 -5.03 5.54
N VAL A 403 -28.29 -3.71 5.54
CA VAL A 403 -27.01 -3.07 5.82
C VAL A 403 -27.18 -2.19 7.04
N THR A 404 -26.21 -2.27 7.95
CA THR A 404 -26.04 -1.34 9.06
C THR A 404 -24.92 -0.38 8.71
N VAL A 405 -25.19 0.92 8.83
CA VAL A 405 -24.18 1.98 8.73
C VAL A 405 -24.12 2.68 10.08
N ASP A 406 -22.94 2.80 10.67
CA ASP A 406 -22.78 3.54 11.91
C ASP A 406 -21.49 4.35 12.00
N THR A 407 -21.48 5.23 12.98
CA THR A 407 -20.38 6.17 13.21
C THR A 407 -19.70 5.96 14.56
N VAL A 408 -19.87 4.76 15.15
CA VAL A 408 -19.35 4.43 16.46
C VAL A 408 -17.83 4.53 16.45
N GLY A 409 -17.27 5.26 17.43
CA GLY A 409 -15.85 5.60 17.50
C GLY A 409 -15.51 7.02 17.04
N SER A 410 -16.45 7.75 16.45
CA SER A 410 -16.30 9.19 16.16
C SER A 410 -16.22 10.01 17.45
N SER A 411 -15.47 11.12 17.46
CA SER A 411 -15.22 11.91 18.69
C SER A 411 -16.31 12.92 19.05
N PHE A 412 -17.40 12.97 18.29
CA PHE A 412 -18.44 13.98 18.43
C PHE A 412 -19.85 13.38 18.25
N ASP A 413 -20.85 14.21 18.52
CA ASP A 413 -22.27 13.92 18.32
C ASP A 413 -22.61 13.99 16.82
N THR A 414 -22.81 12.84 16.20
CA THR A 414 -22.91 12.71 14.74
C THR A 414 -24.36 12.78 14.26
N LEU A 415 -24.53 13.16 13.01
CA LEU A 415 -25.74 12.99 12.23
C LEU A 415 -25.41 12.07 11.06
N LEU A 416 -26.19 11.00 10.88
CA LEU A 416 -26.04 10.06 9.78
C LEU A 416 -27.30 10.03 8.93
N ALA A 417 -27.14 10.12 7.61
CA ALA A 417 -28.23 9.91 6.68
C ALA A 417 -27.78 9.19 5.41
N VAL A 418 -28.63 8.30 4.92
CA VAL A 418 -28.45 7.52 3.71
C VAL A 418 -29.51 7.92 2.70
N TYR A 419 -29.10 8.15 1.46
CA TYR A 419 -29.93 8.70 0.40
C TYR A 419 -29.83 7.89 -0.89
N THR A 420 -30.89 7.99 -1.69
CA THR A 420 -30.82 7.77 -3.15
C THR A 420 -30.94 9.11 -3.87
N GLY A 421 -30.44 9.17 -5.11
CA GLY A 421 -30.45 10.36 -5.95
C GLY A 421 -29.06 10.70 -6.52
N SER A 422 -29.04 11.53 -7.56
CA SER A 422 -27.82 11.86 -8.32
C SER A 422 -27.31 13.29 -8.09
N SER A 423 -28.02 14.11 -7.31
CA SER A 423 -27.62 15.49 -6.99
C SER A 423 -28.07 15.88 -5.58
N VAL A 424 -27.26 16.68 -4.89
CA VAL A 424 -27.48 17.10 -3.49
C VAL A 424 -28.85 17.75 -3.24
N SER A 425 -29.38 18.49 -4.22
CA SER A 425 -30.68 19.16 -4.16
C SER A 425 -31.90 18.28 -4.49
N ALA A 426 -31.69 17.00 -4.82
CA ALA A 426 -32.75 16.07 -5.23
C ALA A 426 -32.55 14.67 -4.62
N LEU A 427 -32.20 14.63 -3.33
CA LEU A 427 -31.99 13.39 -2.58
C LEU A 427 -33.29 12.91 -1.92
N THR A 428 -33.49 11.60 -1.93
CA THR A 428 -34.56 10.93 -1.16
C THR A 428 -33.94 10.15 -0.02
N THR A 429 -34.31 10.48 1.22
CA THR A 429 -33.82 9.79 2.42
C THR A 429 -34.30 8.34 2.42
N VAL A 430 -33.37 7.41 2.61
CA VAL A 430 -33.62 5.97 2.78
C VAL A 430 -33.65 5.61 4.25
N ALA A 431 -32.64 6.08 5.00
CA ALA A 431 -32.54 5.91 6.44
C ALA A 431 -31.74 7.07 7.03
N SER A 432 -31.96 7.40 8.30
CA SER A 432 -31.17 8.42 8.98
C SER A 432 -31.26 8.25 10.48
N ASN A 433 -30.22 8.65 11.20
CA ASN A 433 -30.18 8.62 12.65
C ASN A 433 -29.30 9.75 13.21
N ASP A 434 -29.62 10.15 14.44
CA ASP A 434 -28.88 11.13 15.23
C ASP A 434 -28.10 10.39 16.32
N ASP A 435 -28.80 9.88 17.34
CA ASP A 435 -28.19 9.15 18.45
C ASP A 435 -28.45 7.65 18.35
N LEU A 436 -27.44 6.79 18.53
CA LEU A 436 -27.64 5.34 18.69
C LEU A 436 -28.42 5.04 19.98
N SER A 437 -28.17 5.80 21.05
CA SER A 437 -28.88 5.69 22.32
C SER A 437 -28.81 7.00 23.09
N SER A 438 -29.52 7.10 24.22
CA SER A 438 -29.46 8.30 25.08
C SER A 438 -28.05 8.62 25.59
N THR A 439 -27.17 7.62 25.71
CA THR A 439 -25.79 7.74 26.20
C THR A 439 -24.73 7.70 25.10
N THR A 440 -25.06 7.19 23.91
CA THR A 440 -24.13 7.04 22.79
C THR A 440 -24.54 7.99 21.67
N LYS A 441 -23.75 9.06 21.51
CA LYS A 441 -24.02 10.18 20.58
C LYS A 441 -23.56 9.95 19.15
N GLN A 442 -22.98 8.78 18.87
CA GLN A 442 -22.72 8.34 17.52
C GLN A 442 -23.99 7.75 16.92
N SER A 443 -24.17 7.91 15.62
CA SER A 443 -25.39 7.52 14.90
C SER A 443 -25.27 6.11 14.31
N ARG A 444 -26.40 5.41 14.19
CA ARG A 444 -26.54 4.14 13.44
C ARG A 444 -27.85 4.10 12.68
N ALA A 445 -27.81 3.71 11.41
CA ALA A 445 -28.99 3.50 10.57
C ALA A 445 -28.91 2.12 9.90
N ALA A 446 -30.03 1.41 9.85
CA ALA A 446 -30.15 0.14 9.13
C ALA A 446 -31.25 0.21 8.08
N PHE A 447 -31.01 -0.40 6.91
CA PHE A 447 -31.99 -0.46 5.82
C PHE A 447 -31.72 -1.65 4.90
N THR A 448 -32.72 -2.04 4.10
CA THR A 448 -32.60 -3.08 3.08
C THR A 448 -32.36 -2.43 1.72
N PRO A 449 -31.15 -2.49 1.15
CA PRO A 449 -30.83 -1.91 -0.14
C PRO A 449 -31.38 -2.74 -1.31
N VAL A 450 -31.40 -2.15 -2.50
CA VAL A 450 -31.59 -2.87 -3.76
C VAL A 450 -30.22 -3.25 -4.31
N ALA A 451 -29.99 -4.54 -4.60
CA ALA A 451 -28.74 -5.00 -5.20
C ALA A 451 -28.40 -4.22 -6.48
N GLY A 452 -27.15 -3.75 -6.58
CA GLY A 452 -26.64 -2.94 -7.68
C GLY A 452 -27.02 -1.45 -7.62
N ALA A 453 -27.89 -1.03 -6.69
CA ALA A 453 -28.23 0.39 -6.53
C ALA A 453 -27.13 1.16 -5.78
N THR A 454 -26.94 2.42 -6.16
CA THR A 454 -25.99 3.33 -5.52
C THR A 454 -26.68 4.19 -4.46
N TYR A 455 -26.06 4.25 -3.28
CA TYR A 455 -26.48 5.02 -2.12
C TYR A 455 -25.44 6.09 -1.79
N ARG A 456 -25.92 7.24 -1.30
CA ARG A 456 -25.11 8.36 -0.83
C ARG A 456 -25.27 8.45 0.67
N ILE A 457 -24.15 8.52 1.39
CA ILE A 457 -24.14 8.52 2.86
C ILE A 457 -23.52 9.84 3.31
N ALA A 458 -24.24 10.60 4.12
CA ALA A 458 -23.75 11.83 4.72
C ALA A 458 -23.47 11.62 6.20
N VAL A 459 -22.32 12.09 6.65
CA VAL A 459 -21.96 12.19 8.07
C VAL A 459 -21.71 13.66 8.39
N ASP A 460 -22.47 14.21 9.34
CA ASP A 460 -22.35 15.59 9.82
C ASP A 460 -22.34 15.58 11.36
N GLY A 461 -22.26 16.74 12.01
CA GLY A 461 -22.35 16.87 13.46
C GLY A 461 -23.56 17.66 13.92
N LYS A 462 -24.17 17.20 15.01
CA LYS A 462 -25.31 17.86 15.65
C LYS A 462 -24.99 19.32 15.97
N SER A 463 -25.81 20.24 15.47
CA SER A 463 -25.60 21.69 15.71
C SER A 463 -24.25 22.22 15.22
N GLY A 464 -23.64 21.57 14.22
CA GLY A 464 -22.39 22.00 13.60
C GLY A 464 -21.13 21.65 14.38
N VAL A 465 -21.18 20.68 15.31
CA VAL A 465 -19.94 20.17 15.90
C VAL A 465 -19.11 19.40 14.86
N THR A 466 -17.79 19.42 15.00
CA THR A 466 -16.88 18.71 14.08
C THR A 466 -15.88 17.86 14.87
N GLY A 467 -15.34 16.83 14.24
CA GLY A 467 -14.28 16.02 14.82
C GLY A 467 -13.82 14.90 13.89
N ASN A 468 -13.11 13.93 14.44
CA ASN A 468 -12.75 12.72 13.70
C ASN A 468 -13.97 11.83 13.52
N ILE A 469 -14.10 11.30 12.31
CA ILE A 469 -15.15 10.38 11.89
C ILE A 469 -14.55 8.98 11.83
N VAL A 470 -15.30 8.02 12.37
CA VAL A 470 -15.20 6.61 12.03
C VAL A 470 -16.53 6.25 11.40
N LEU A 471 -16.55 5.70 10.19
CA LEU A 471 -17.76 5.24 9.51
C LEU A 471 -17.59 3.77 9.19
N THR A 472 -18.51 2.94 9.69
CA THR A 472 -18.63 1.52 9.38
C THR A 472 -19.89 1.27 8.57
N LEU A 473 -19.79 0.33 7.64
CA LEU A 473 -20.89 -0.17 6.83
C LEU A 473 -20.75 -1.69 6.79
N ASP A 474 -21.77 -2.41 7.23
CA ASP A 474 -21.76 -3.87 7.30
C ASP A 474 -23.11 -4.45 6.85
N GLN A 475 -23.13 -5.18 5.74
CA GLN A 475 -24.27 -5.99 5.32
C GLN A 475 -24.36 -7.27 6.15
N SER A 476 -25.58 -7.64 6.53
CA SER A 476 -25.88 -8.85 7.27
C SER A 476 -25.31 -10.10 6.56
N PRO A 477 -24.85 -11.11 7.32
CA PRO A 477 -24.31 -12.36 6.78
C PRO A 477 -25.26 -13.06 5.79
N VAL A 478 -24.72 -13.93 4.94
CA VAL A 478 -25.55 -14.61 3.92
C VAL A 478 -26.55 -15.58 4.58
N ASN A 479 -26.13 -16.15 5.70
CA ASN A 479 -26.86 -17.11 6.50
C ASN A 479 -27.47 -16.48 7.76
N ASP A 480 -27.81 -15.19 7.69
CA ASP A 480 -28.52 -14.46 8.74
C ASP A 480 -29.91 -15.05 8.99
N ASP A 481 -30.70 -15.24 7.93
CA ASP A 481 -32.03 -15.85 8.03
C ASP A 481 -31.96 -17.38 8.08
N PHE A 482 -32.83 -18.03 8.85
CA PHE A 482 -33.07 -19.47 8.90
C PHE A 482 -33.25 -20.07 7.51
N ALA A 483 -34.04 -19.42 6.65
CA ALA A 483 -34.31 -19.87 5.29
C ALA A 483 -33.05 -19.88 4.40
N ASN A 484 -32.04 -19.10 4.78
CA ASN A 484 -30.78 -18.92 4.07
C ASN A 484 -29.61 -19.66 4.73
N CYS A 485 -29.89 -20.62 5.64
CA CYS A 485 -28.87 -21.42 6.32
C CYS A 485 -27.77 -21.91 5.37
N GLU A 486 -26.51 -21.81 5.81
CA GLU A 486 -25.36 -22.28 5.05
C GLU A 486 -25.22 -23.79 5.17
N PHE A 487 -25.15 -24.50 4.04
CA PHE A 487 -25.03 -25.95 4.05
C PHE A 487 -23.62 -26.40 4.40
N ILE A 488 -23.50 -27.22 5.45
CA ILE A 488 -22.24 -27.86 5.87
C ILE A 488 -22.37 -29.38 5.73
N GLY A 489 -21.32 -30.03 5.22
CA GLY A 489 -21.36 -31.45 4.82
C GLY A 489 -20.38 -32.35 5.56
N GLY A 490 -20.52 -33.66 5.40
CA GLY A 490 -19.59 -34.66 5.93
C GLY A 490 -19.75 -34.95 7.43
N ALA A 491 -19.07 -36.01 7.88
CA ALA A 491 -19.09 -36.46 9.28
C ALA A 491 -18.30 -35.53 10.21
N ASN A 492 -17.32 -34.81 9.67
CA ASN A 492 -16.47 -33.91 10.43
C ASN A 492 -16.02 -32.72 9.56
N GLY A 493 -15.79 -31.58 10.20
CA GLY A 493 -15.30 -30.38 9.52
C GLY A 493 -15.25 -29.17 10.43
N SER A 494 -14.86 -28.05 9.84
CA SER A 494 -14.81 -26.73 10.46
C SER A 494 -15.15 -25.67 9.42
N VAL A 495 -15.92 -24.66 9.81
CA VAL A 495 -16.24 -23.47 8.99
C VAL A 495 -16.08 -22.21 9.82
N THR A 496 -15.60 -21.14 9.18
CA THR A 496 -15.42 -19.82 9.79
C THR A 496 -16.35 -18.81 9.13
N GLY A 497 -16.85 -17.85 9.90
CA GLY A 497 -17.75 -16.79 9.44
C GLY A 497 -17.81 -15.63 10.42
N SER A 498 -18.88 -14.86 10.39
CA SER A 498 -19.14 -13.77 11.34
C SER A 498 -20.64 -13.61 11.55
N ASN A 499 -21.06 -13.27 12.76
CA ASN A 499 -22.44 -12.87 13.06
C ASN A 499 -22.59 -11.35 13.25
N VAL A 500 -21.56 -10.56 12.90
CA VAL A 500 -21.65 -9.10 12.94
C VAL A 500 -22.75 -8.65 11.97
N SER A 501 -23.65 -7.79 12.45
CA SER A 501 -24.83 -7.31 11.72
C SER A 501 -25.85 -8.38 11.33
N ALA A 502 -25.76 -9.59 11.88
CA ALA A 502 -26.85 -10.55 11.86
C ALA A 502 -28.03 -10.05 12.73
N SER A 503 -29.20 -10.65 12.55
CA SER A 503 -30.45 -10.29 13.18
C SER A 503 -31.19 -11.52 13.67
N LYS A 504 -31.92 -11.35 14.76
CA LYS A 504 -32.85 -12.38 15.25
C LYS A 504 -34.20 -12.28 14.54
N GLU A 505 -34.62 -13.35 13.90
CA GLU A 505 -35.87 -13.39 13.14
C GLU A 505 -37.12 -13.41 14.04
N SER A 506 -38.25 -12.93 13.49
CA SER A 506 -39.52 -13.04 14.18
C SER A 506 -39.96 -14.50 14.29
N GLY A 507 -40.20 -14.95 15.52
CA GLY A 507 -40.54 -16.36 15.80
C GLY A 507 -39.33 -17.26 16.00
N GLU A 508 -38.11 -16.72 15.92
CA GLU A 508 -36.89 -17.43 16.27
C GLU A 508 -36.85 -17.78 17.77
N PRO A 509 -36.54 -19.05 18.12
CA PRO A 509 -36.37 -19.44 19.51
C PRO A 509 -35.23 -18.70 20.22
N ASN A 510 -35.32 -18.61 21.54
CA ASN A 510 -34.14 -18.28 22.35
C ASN A 510 -33.15 -19.45 22.32
N HIS A 511 -31.90 -19.18 22.00
CA HIS A 511 -30.84 -20.19 21.95
C HIS A 511 -30.25 -20.36 23.35
N ALA A 512 -30.28 -21.59 23.88
CA ALA A 512 -29.85 -21.88 25.25
C ALA A 512 -30.53 -20.98 26.31
N ASP A 513 -31.85 -20.76 26.16
CA ASP A 513 -32.69 -19.89 27.01
C ASP A 513 -32.27 -18.40 27.07
N ASN A 514 -31.30 -17.98 26.25
CA ASN A 514 -30.89 -16.59 26.13
C ASN A 514 -31.56 -15.92 24.92
N ALA A 515 -31.90 -14.65 25.07
CA ALA A 515 -32.57 -13.87 24.02
C ALA A 515 -31.68 -13.66 22.79
N GLY A 516 -30.35 -13.64 22.97
CA GLY A 516 -29.40 -13.43 21.89
C GLY A 516 -29.66 -12.16 21.11
N GLY A 517 -29.49 -12.18 19.79
CA GLY A 517 -29.89 -11.07 18.92
C GLY A 517 -29.28 -11.04 17.52
N SER A 518 -28.25 -11.85 17.28
CA SER A 518 -27.43 -11.85 16.07
C SER A 518 -27.14 -13.29 15.66
N SER A 519 -28.17 -14.05 15.30
CA SER A 519 -28.05 -15.46 14.96
C SER A 519 -27.64 -15.66 13.50
N ILE A 520 -26.84 -16.69 13.26
CA ILE A 520 -26.54 -17.20 11.93
C ILE A 520 -26.82 -18.70 11.88
N TRP A 521 -27.23 -19.19 10.72
CA TRP A 521 -27.77 -20.54 10.57
C TRP A 521 -26.91 -21.41 9.66
N TYR A 522 -26.71 -22.66 10.07
CA TYR A 522 -26.12 -23.71 9.25
C TYR A 522 -27.08 -24.88 9.10
N CYS A 523 -27.05 -25.52 7.94
CA CYS A 523 -27.84 -26.71 7.63
C CYS A 523 -26.91 -27.92 7.45
N TRP A 524 -27.06 -28.91 8.33
CA TRP A 524 -26.24 -30.12 8.31
C TRP A 524 -27.13 -31.36 8.17
N THR A 525 -26.87 -32.20 7.17
CA THR A 525 -27.55 -33.50 7.02
C THR A 525 -26.64 -34.58 7.56
N ALA A 526 -27.10 -35.31 8.58
CA ALA A 526 -26.28 -36.35 9.20
C ALA A 526 -25.97 -37.46 8.18
N PRO A 527 -24.69 -37.72 7.87
CA PRO A 527 -24.33 -38.74 6.88
C PRO A 527 -24.60 -40.15 7.41
N GLU A 528 -24.54 -40.36 8.73
CA GLU A 528 -24.71 -41.65 9.40
C GLU A 528 -25.37 -41.42 10.78
N THR A 529 -25.98 -42.47 11.36
CA THR A 529 -26.54 -42.42 12.71
C THR A 529 -25.42 -42.55 13.74
N GLY A 530 -25.32 -41.60 14.69
CA GLY A 530 -24.25 -41.59 15.68
C GLY A 530 -24.35 -40.39 16.63
N TYR A 531 -23.36 -40.21 17.51
CA TYR A 531 -23.28 -39.02 18.34
C TYR A 531 -22.44 -37.97 17.64
N VAL A 532 -23.03 -36.82 17.34
CA VAL A 532 -22.30 -35.66 16.80
C VAL A 532 -22.03 -34.65 17.89
N THR A 533 -20.84 -34.08 17.88
CA THR A 533 -20.48 -32.92 18.69
C THR A 533 -20.30 -31.72 17.77
N PHE A 534 -21.00 -30.63 18.06
CA PHE A 534 -20.73 -29.31 17.50
C PHE A 534 -20.12 -28.43 18.59
N ASP A 535 -19.10 -27.64 18.26
CA ASP A 535 -18.60 -26.59 19.14
C ASP A 535 -18.20 -25.34 18.37
N THR A 536 -18.15 -24.22 19.09
CA THR A 536 -17.77 -22.92 18.53
C THR A 536 -16.36 -22.49 18.92
N ILE A 537 -15.49 -23.44 19.30
CA ILE A 537 -14.12 -23.15 19.72
C ILE A 537 -13.38 -22.46 18.57
N GLY A 538 -12.79 -21.30 18.88
CA GLY A 538 -12.15 -20.41 17.91
C GLY A 538 -12.95 -19.14 17.61
N SER A 539 -14.22 -19.05 18.05
CA SER A 539 -15.00 -17.81 17.95
C SER A 539 -14.51 -16.73 18.92
N THR A 540 -14.62 -15.46 18.54
CA THR A 540 -14.02 -14.33 19.28
C THR A 540 -14.91 -13.73 20.37
N PHE A 541 -16.11 -14.27 20.58
CA PHE A 541 -17.12 -13.74 21.50
C PHE A 541 -17.79 -14.86 22.30
N ASN A 542 -18.62 -14.49 23.27
CA ASN A 542 -19.43 -15.44 24.04
C ASN A 542 -20.59 -15.95 23.17
N THR A 543 -20.55 -17.21 22.78
CA THR A 543 -21.49 -17.78 21.81
C THR A 543 -22.68 -18.45 22.49
N LEU A 544 -23.79 -18.52 21.79
CA LEU A 544 -24.91 -19.43 22.05
C LEU A 544 -24.97 -20.40 20.88
N LEU A 545 -25.04 -21.71 21.15
CA LEU A 545 -25.16 -22.74 20.13
C LEU A 545 -26.44 -23.54 20.36
N ALA A 546 -27.27 -23.68 19.32
CA ALA A 546 -28.47 -24.49 19.38
C ALA A 546 -28.68 -25.30 18.10
N VAL A 547 -29.29 -26.47 18.24
CA VAL A 547 -29.56 -27.41 17.16
C VAL A 547 -31.05 -27.74 17.15
N TYR A 548 -31.64 -27.70 15.96
CA TYR A 548 -33.07 -27.87 15.75
C TYR A 548 -33.37 -28.85 14.61
N ILE A 549 -34.60 -29.36 14.62
CA ILE A 549 -35.26 -29.97 13.46
C ILE A 549 -36.56 -29.21 13.15
N GLY A 550 -36.96 -29.19 11.89
CA GLY A 550 -38.18 -28.52 11.42
C GLY A 550 -37.92 -27.65 10.20
N ASN A 551 -38.97 -27.28 9.47
CA ASN A 551 -38.82 -26.64 8.15
C ASN A 551 -39.17 -25.14 8.16
N SER A 552 -39.39 -24.54 9.34
CA SER A 552 -39.75 -23.12 9.48
C SER A 552 -39.33 -22.59 10.84
N VAL A 553 -38.75 -21.39 10.87
CA VAL A 553 -38.17 -20.75 12.07
C VAL A 553 -39.15 -20.68 13.26
N ASN A 554 -40.43 -20.42 13.00
CA ASN A 554 -41.48 -20.34 14.01
C ASN A 554 -42.04 -21.69 14.49
N ARG A 555 -41.53 -22.82 14.00
CA ARG A 555 -41.96 -24.19 14.37
C ARG A 555 -40.79 -25.17 14.48
N LEU A 556 -39.69 -24.70 15.04
CA LEU A 556 -38.51 -25.53 15.30
C LEU A 556 -38.69 -26.39 16.56
N THR A 557 -38.24 -27.63 16.49
CA THR A 557 -38.11 -28.52 17.65
C THR A 557 -36.66 -28.50 18.11
N PRO A 558 -36.35 -28.08 19.36
CA PRO A 558 -34.98 -28.09 19.86
C PRO A 558 -34.48 -29.53 20.06
N VAL A 559 -33.23 -29.76 19.65
CA VAL A 559 -32.52 -31.04 19.81
C VAL A 559 -31.47 -30.93 20.91
N ALA A 560 -30.65 -29.88 20.87
CA ALA A 560 -29.64 -29.58 21.87
C ALA A 560 -29.32 -28.08 21.87
N SER A 561 -28.86 -27.54 23.00
CA SER A 561 -28.36 -26.16 23.06
C SER A 561 -27.39 -25.98 24.21
N ASN A 562 -26.47 -25.03 24.09
CA ASN A 562 -25.48 -24.68 25.10
C ASN A 562 -25.01 -23.23 24.92
N ASP A 563 -24.69 -22.57 26.04
CA ASP A 563 -24.06 -21.24 26.11
C ASP A 563 -22.53 -21.40 26.27
N ASN A 564 -22.08 -21.99 27.39
CA ASN A 564 -20.66 -22.16 27.67
C ASN A 564 -20.25 -23.63 27.76
N ILE A 565 -19.07 -23.98 27.23
CA ILE A 565 -18.40 -25.28 27.45
C ILE A 565 -18.05 -25.44 28.94
N ALA A 566 -17.58 -24.37 29.57
CA ALA A 566 -17.21 -24.29 30.99
C ALA A 566 -17.22 -22.83 31.45
N ASP A 567 -17.20 -22.57 32.77
CA ASP A 567 -17.27 -21.22 33.35
C ASP A 567 -16.21 -20.23 32.80
N ASN A 568 -15.08 -20.71 32.31
CA ASN A 568 -13.99 -19.92 31.73
C ASN A 568 -13.78 -20.14 30.22
N VAL A 569 -14.67 -20.89 29.56
CA VAL A 569 -14.64 -21.13 28.12
C VAL A 569 -15.98 -20.70 27.55
N LEU A 570 -16.01 -19.46 27.06
CA LEU A 570 -17.23 -18.77 26.61
C LEU A 570 -17.73 -19.23 25.22
N GLN A 571 -17.04 -20.19 24.62
CA GLN A 571 -17.52 -20.88 23.43
C GLN A 571 -18.43 -22.03 23.86
N SER A 572 -19.41 -22.35 23.01
CA SER A 572 -20.44 -23.35 23.28
C SER A 572 -20.07 -24.71 22.70
N ARG A 573 -20.64 -25.78 23.26
CA ARG A 573 -20.58 -27.13 22.72
C ARG A 573 -21.88 -27.90 23.00
N VAL A 574 -22.36 -28.61 21.99
CA VAL A 574 -23.48 -29.54 22.12
C VAL A 574 -23.09 -30.91 21.58
N THR A 575 -23.59 -31.96 22.24
CA THR A 575 -23.44 -33.34 21.77
C THR A 575 -24.81 -34.02 21.81
N PHE A 576 -25.24 -34.62 20.70
CA PHE A 576 -26.56 -35.25 20.60
C PHE A 576 -26.55 -36.46 19.65
N PRO A 577 -27.51 -37.40 19.80
CA PRO A 577 -27.67 -38.50 18.85
C PRO A 577 -28.29 -37.97 17.54
N ALA A 578 -27.51 -37.98 16.46
CA ALA A 578 -27.95 -37.68 15.11
C ALA A 578 -28.46 -38.94 14.41
N VAL A 579 -29.54 -38.82 13.65
CA VAL A 579 -30.11 -39.88 12.82
C VAL A 579 -29.69 -39.64 11.37
N ALA A 580 -29.16 -40.68 10.71
CA ALA A 580 -28.78 -40.62 9.31
C ALA A 580 -29.90 -39.99 8.45
N THR A 581 -29.50 -39.20 7.45
CA THR A 581 -30.36 -38.48 6.49
C THR A 581 -31.30 -37.43 7.09
N THR A 582 -31.31 -37.24 8.41
CA THR A 582 -32.04 -36.14 9.05
C THR A 582 -31.27 -34.83 8.88
N GLN A 583 -31.96 -33.79 8.42
CA GLN A 583 -31.44 -32.43 8.37
C GLN A 583 -31.59 -31.77 9.75
N TYR A 584 -30.50 -31.19 10.22
CA TYR A 584 -30.41 -30.40 11.43
C TYR A 584 -30.07 -28.96 11.08
N HIS A 585 -30.70 -28.02 11.79
CA HIS A 585 -30.40 -26.59 11.71
C HIS A 585 -29.58 -26.20 12.94
N VAL A 586 -28.36 -25.70 12.70
CA VAL A 586 -27.41 -25.31 13.75
C VAL A 586 -27.35 -23.79 13.78
N ALA A 587 -27.83 -23.18 14.85
CA ALA A 587 -27.78 -21.75 15.07
C ALA A 587 -26.60 -21.39 15.95
N ILE A 588 -25.83 -20.37 15.53
CA ILE A 588 -24.83 -19.69 16.37
C ILE A 588 -25.32 -18.27 16.58
N ASP A 589 -25.44 -17.85 17.84
CA ASP A 589 -25.79 -16.49 18.25
C ASP A 589 -24.80 -16.04 19.34
N GLY A 590 -24.97 -14.85 19.91
CA GLY A 590 -24.14 -14.37 21.00
C GLY A 590 -24.92 -14.07 22.27
N TYR A 591 -24.33 -14.40 23.39
CA TYR A 591 -24.92 -14.17 24.70
C TYR A 591 -25.23 -12.68 24.90
N ASN A 592 -26.49 -12.34 25.19
CA ASN A 592 -26.98 -10.97 25.31
C ASN A 592 -26.66 -10.07 24.10
N GLY A 593 -26.64 -10.64 22.89
CA GLY A 593 -26.39 -9.90 21.64
C GLY A 593 -24.91 -9.66 21.35
N ALA A 594 -24.00 -10.42 21.97
CA ALA A 594 -22.59 -10.42 21.59
C ALA A 594 -22.42 -10.79 20.10
N SER A 595 -21.39 -10.23 19.45
CA SER A 595 -21.10 -10.54 18.05
C SER A 595 -19.61 -10.50 17.78
N GLY A 596 -19.18 -11.20 16.73
CA GLY A 596 -17.80 -11.25 16.27
C GLY A 596 -17.59 -12.33 15.22
N ASP A 597 -16.34 -12.77 15.10
CA ASP A 597 -15.99 -13.85 14.18
C ASP A 597 -16.38 -15.19 14.80
N THR A 598 -16.98 -16.05 13.98
CA THR A 598 -17.48 -17.37 14.37
C THR A 598 -16.59 -18.46 13.79
N THR A 599 -16.32 -19.49 14.58
CA THR A 599 -15.85 -20.80 14.11
C THR A 599 -16.88 -21.84 14.51
N LEU A 600 -17.28 -22.75 13.63
CA LEU A 600 -18.11 -23.92 13.93
C LEU A 600 -17.37 -25.19 13.56
N ASN A 601 -17.12 -26.04 14.55
CA ASN A 601 -16.50 -27.35 14.37
C ASN A 601 -17.54 -28.45 14.58
N TRP A 602 -17.46 -29.53 13.79
CA TRP A 602 -18.30 -30.71 14.00
C TRP A 602 -17.53 -32.01 13.87
N ASN A 603 -17.94 -33.00 14.67
CA ASN A 603 -17.39 -34.34 14.64
C ASN A 603 -18.48 -35.37 15.01
N LEU A 604 -18.84 -36.21 14.04
CA LEU A 604 -19.74 -37.34 14.21
C LEU A 604 -18.95 -38.60 14.56
N ALA A 605 -19.13 -39.08 15.79
CA ALA A 605 -18.65 -40.38 16.22
C ALA A 605 -19.75 -41.42 15.98
N THR A 606 -19.46 -42.40 15.12
CA THR A 606 -20.34 -43.56 14.93
C THR A 606 -20.44 -44.35 16.23
N SER A 607 -21.65 -44.67 16.65
CA SER A 607 -21.84 -45.55 17.80
C SER A 607 -21.42 -46.97 17.42
N LEU A 608 -20.35 -47.48 18.06
CA LEU A 608 -20.05 -48.91 18.14
C LEU A 608 -21.11 -49.58 19.04
N LEU A 609 -22.38 -49.59 18.63
CA LEU A 609 -23.31 -50.53 19.23
C LEU A 609 -22.96 -51.92 18.70
N LEU A 610 -22.66 -52.83 19.63
CA LEU A 610 -22.42 -54.26 19.39
C LEU A 610 -23.36 -54.76 18.28
N GLN A 611 -22.77 -55.34 17.24
CA GLN A 611 -23.49 -56.14 16.25
C GLN A 611 -24.25 -57.25 16.97
N VAL A 612 -25.53 -57.04 17.27
CA VAL A 612 -26.47 -58.15 17.38
C VAL A 612 -26.65 -58.63 15.96
N SER A 613 -26.09 -59.81 15.69
CA SER A 613 -26.20 -60.54 14.44
C SER A 613 -27.68 -60.84 14.15
N THR A 614 -28.35 -59.95 13.44
CA THR A 614 -29.51 -60.33 12.63
C THR A 614 -28.97 -61.04 11.39
N PRO A 615 -29.55 -62.20 11.01
CA PRO A 615 -29.05 -62.99 9.89
C PRO A 615 -29.07 -62.14 8.63
N ALA A 616 -28.01 -62.27 7.83
CA ALA A 616 -27.86 -61.61 6.55
C ALA A 616 -29.14 -61.79 5.72
N VAL A 617 -29.93 -60.71 5.63
CA VAL A 617 -30.74 -60.51 4.44
C VAL A 617 -29.70 -60.25 3.36
N SER A 618 -29.58 -61.22 2.46
CA SER A 618 -28.77 -61.12 1.26
C SER A 618 -28.96 -59.73 0.64
N SER A 619 -27.85 -59.04 0.42
CA SER A 619 -27.73 -57.98 -0.56
C SER A 619 -28.59 -58.35 -1.77
N PRO A 620 -29.40 -57.44 -2.34
CA PRO A 620 -29.95 -57.68 -3.66
C PRO A 620 -28.78 -58.10 -4.54
N LYS A 621 -28.92 -59.29 -5.11
CA LYS A 621 -28.03 -59.86 -6.12
C LYS A 621 -27.51 -58.73 -6.99
N GLU A 622 -26.18 -58.60 -7.12
CA GLU A 622 -25.60 -57.89 -8.25
C GLU A 622 -26.25 -58.46 -9.51
N VAL A 623 -27.17 -57.70 -10.08
CA VAL A 623 -27.58 -57.91 -11.46
C VAL A 623 -26.41 -57.39 -12.27
N GLY A 624 -25.64 -58.34 -12.79
CA GLY A 624 -24.63 -58.08 -13.81
C GLY A 624 -25.26 -57.24 -14.92
N GLY A 625 -24.84 -55.99 -14.98
CA GLY A 625 -25.13 -55.00 -15.99
C GLY A 625 -24.20 -53.85 -15.68
N ALA A 626 -23.52 -53.30 -16.69
CA ALA A 626 -22.65 -52.14 -16.51
C ALA A 626 -23.42 -51.07 -15.71
N GLY A 627 -23.04 -50.87 -14.44
CA GLY A 627 -23.78 -49.99 -13.54
C GLY A 627 -23.92 -48.62 -14.19
N GLU A 628 -25.16 -48.15 -14.32
CA GLU A 628 -25.44 -46.85 -14.92
C GLU A 628 -24.56 -45.81 -14.22
N ARG A 629 -23.84 -45.01 -15.04
CA ARG A 629 -23.08 -43.88 -14.51
C ARG A 629 -24.04 -43.00 -13.72
N PRO A 630 -23.63 -42.45 -12.57
CA PRO A 630 -24.47 -41.49 -11.86
C PRO A 630 -24.91 -40.40 -12.83
N THR A 631 -26.21 -40.23 -12.94
CA THR A 631 -26.81 -39.18 -13.77
C THR A 631 -26.86 -37.92 -12.93
N LEU A 632 -26.33 -36.84 -13.47
CA LEU A 632 -26.48 -35.53 -12.88
C LEU A 632 -27.64 -34.85 -13.61
N SER A 633 -28.57 -34.29 -12.85
CA SER A 633 -29.66 -33.48 -13.37
C SER A 633 -29.67 -32.15 -12.63
N TYR A 634 -30.12 -31.10 -13.28
CA TYR A 634 -30.17 -29.77 -12.68
C TYR A 634 -31.60 -29.24 -12.68
N HIS A 635 -31.91 -28.45 -11.65
CA HIS A 635 -33.16 -27.71 -11.55
C HIS A 635 -32.84 -26.26 -11.16
N PHE A 636 -33.38 -25.32 -11.92
CA PHE A 636 -33.24 -23.89 -11.64
C PHE A 636 -34.22 -23.48 -10.54
N LEU A 637 -33.69 -22.87 -9.49
CA LEU A 637 -34.49 -22.30 -8.40
C LEU A 637 -34.59 -20.78 -8.54
N ALA A 638 -35.40 -20.15 -7.69
CA ALA A 638 -35.46 -18.70 -7.60
C ALA A 638 -34.09 -18.10 -7.21
N ALA A 639 -33.85 -16.82 -7.58
CA ALA A 639 -32.60 -16.09 -7.29
C ALA A 639 -31.31 -16.63 -7.94
N GLY A 640 -31.41 -17.44 -9.01
CA GLY A 640 -30.25 -17.88 -9.79
C GLY A 640 -29.47 -19.05 -9.19
N GLU A 641 -30.07 -19.76 -8.23
CA GLU A 641 -29.50 -20.98 -7.62
C GLU A 641 -29.73 -22.22 -8.49
N TYR A 642 -28.74 -23.12 -8.50
CA TYR A 642 -28.85 -24.45 -9.12
C TYR A 642 -29.02 -25.52 -8.05
N GLU A 643 -30.06 -26.34 -8.18
CA GLU A 643 -30.14 -27.61 -7.48
C GLU A 643 -29.64 -28.71 -8.41
N LEU A 644 -28.54 -29.34 -8.03
CA LEU A 644 -27.98 -30.49 -8.71
C LEU A 644 -28.43 -31.77 -8.01
N ALA A 645 -29.14 -32.61 -8.74
CA ALA A 645 -29.59 -33.92 -8.30
C ALA A 645 -28.75 -35.00 -8.99
N ILE A 646 -27.98 -35.74 -8.20
CA ILE A 646 -27.25 -36.94 -8.64
C ILE A 646 -28.14 -38.14 -8.39
N ALA A 647 -28.47 -38.90 -9.44
CA ALA A 647 -29.30 -40.10 -9.37
C ALA A 647 -28.57 -41.33 -9.92
N GLY A 648 -28.87 -42.52 -9.38
CA GLY A 648 -28.47 -43.80 -9.99
C GLY A 648 -27.62 -44.74 -9.13
N GLN A 649 -27.22 -44.34 -7.91
CA GLN A 649 -26.69 -45.30 -6.92
C GLN A 649 -27.08 -44.88 -5.49
N PRO A 650 -28.01 -45.61 -4.84
CA PRO A 650 -28.34 -45.46 -3.42
C PRO A 650 -27.13 -45.57 -2.50
N LEU A 651 -27.09 -44.73 -1.47
CA LEU A 651 -26.13 -44.81 -0.36
C LEU A 651 -24.65 -44.73 -0.78
N ARG A 652 -24.35 -44.14 -1.95
CA ARG A 652 -22.98 -43.84 -2.38
C ARG A 652 -22.58 -42.41 -2.03
N ARG A 653 -21.33 -42.23 -1.61
CA ARG A 653 -20.73 -40.91 -1.43
C ARG A 653 -20.33 -40.34 -2.80
N TYR A 654 -20.73 -39.09 -3.02
CA TYR A 654 -20.39 -38.33 -4.20
C TYR A 654 -19.65 -37.07 -3.78
N THR A 655 -18.53 -36.80 -4.45
CA THR A 655 -17.89 -35.48 -4.44
C THR A 655 -18.35 -34.74 -5.67
N VAL A 656 -18.90 -33.54 -5.49
CA VAL A 656 -19.15 -32.63 -6.61
C VAL A 656 -17.95 -31.72 -6.74
N GLU A 657 -17.29 -31.86 -7.88
CA GLU A 657 -16.19 -31.00 -8.28
C GLU A 657 -16.72 -29.99 -9.28
N VAL A 658 -16.29 -28.74 -9.09
CA VAL A 658 -16.66 -27.62 -9.96
C VAL A 658 -15.38 -27.05 -10.53
N SER A 659 -15.36 -26.83 -11.83
CA SER A 659 -14.26 -26.07 -12.44
C SER A 659 -14.73 -25.16 -13.55
N TYR A 660 -13.96 -24.10 -13.73
CA TYR A 660 -13.98 -23.22 -14.90
C TYR A 660 -13.01 -23.73 -15.98
N ASP A 661 -12.16 -24.71 -15.65
CA ASP A 661 -11.20 -25.37 -16.52
C ASP A 661 -11.44 -26.89 -16.51
N LEU A 662 -11.62 -27.50 -17.69
CA LEU A 662 -11.84 -28.95 -17.82
C LEU A 662 -10.61 -29.79 -17.45
N ILE A 663 -9.44 -29.17 -17.29
CA ILE A 663 -8.16 -29.82 -17.00
C ILE A 663 -7.87 -29.82 -15.49
N ASP A 664 -7.97 -28.67 -14.83
CA ASP A 664 -7.66 -28.51 -13.41
C ASP A 664 -8.95 -28.41 -12.58
N TRP A 665 -9.24 -29.45 -11.80
CA TRP A 665 -10.47 -29.57 -11.01
C TRP A 665 -10.25 -29.25 -9.53
N ALA A 666 -11.18 -28.50 -8.92
CA ALA A 666 -11.22 -28.24 -7.48
C ALA A 666 -12.48 -28.86 -6.83
N PRO A 667 -12.33 -29.62 -5.74
CA PRO A 667 -13.47 -30.16 -5.01
C PRO A 667 -14.19 -29.07 -4.22
N LEU A 668 -15.53 -28.99 -4.33
CA LEU A 668 -16.35 -27.99 -3.64
C LEU A 668 -17.04 -28.57 -2.41
N ALA A 669 -17.65 -29.75 -2.54
CA ALA A 669 -18.41 -30.39 -1.45
C ALA A 669 -18.58 -31.92 -1.67
N THR A 670 -18.78 -32.64 -0.57
CA THR A 670 -19.08 -34.09 -0.56
C THR A 670 -20.45 -34.33 0.06
N THR A 671 -21.30 -35.13 -0.60
CA THR A 671 -22.62 -35.54 -0.07
C THR A 671 -22.83 -37.04 -0.22
N LEU A 672 -23.81 -37.59 0.50
CA LEU A 672 -24.25 -38.97 0.40
C LEU A 672 -25.59 -39.03 -0.34
N ALA A 673 -25.74 -39.92 -1.31
CA ALA A 673 -27.05 -40.16 -1.93
C ALA A 673 -28.00 -40.89 -0.98
N ASP A 674 -29.26 -40.48 -0.99
CA ASP A 674 -30.34 -41.07 -0.21
C ASP A 674 -30.69 -42.51 -0.64
N GLU A 675 -31.69 -43.11 0.00
CA GLU A 675 -32.16 -44.48 -0.29
C GLU A 675 -32.79 -44.61 -1.70
N ALA A 676 -33.23 -43.50 -2.31
CA ALA A 676 -33.68 -43.46 -3.69
C ALA A 676 -32.51 -43.23 -4.67
N GLY A 677 -31.27 -43.17 -4.17
CA GLY A 677 -30.09 -42.88 -4.98
C GLY A 677 -29.93 -41.43 -5.36
N LYS A 678 -30.63 -40.51 -4.69
CA LYS A 678 -30.62 -39.09 -4.97
C LYS A 678 -29.74 -38.32 -3.97
N ALA A 679 -28.76 -37.60 -4.49
CA ALA A 679 -27.93 -36.68 -3.72
C ALA A 679 -28.19 -35.25 -4.21
N TYR A 680 -28.34 -34.31 -3.28
CA TYR A 680 -28.64 -32.92 -3.59
C TYR A 680 -27.46 -32.02 -3.27
N PHE A 681 -27.14 -31.14 -4.21
CA PHE A 681 -26.16 -30.08 -4.05
C PHE A 681 -26.77 -28.76 -4.49
N ARG A 682 -26.49 -27.70 -3.74
CA ARG A 682 -26.83 -26.33 -4.17
C ARG A 682 -25.56 -25.53 -4.37
N ASP A 683 -25.41 -24.97 -5.56
CA ASP A 683 -24.38 -23.99 -5.91
C ASP A 683 -25.04 -22.61 -5.98
N LYS A 684 -24.61 -21.70 -5.12
CA LYS A 684 -25.19 -20.35 -4.95
C LYS A 684 -24.40 -19.24 -5.65
N ALA A 685 -23.38 -19.54 -6.46
CA ALA A 685 -22.66 -18.49 -7.18
C ALA A 685 -23.35 -18.17 -8.52
N ALA A 686 -23.71 -16.89 -8.73
CA ALA A 686 -24.50 -16.43 -9.88
C ALA A 686 -23.90 -16.77 -11.26
N VAL A 687 -24.75 -17.20 -12.20
CA VAL A 687 -24.46 -17.23 -13.65
C VAL A 687 -25.31 -16.15 -14.32
N HIS A 688 -24.70 -15.29 -15.13
CA HIS A 688 -25.45 -14.38 -16.00
C HIS A 688 -26.12 -15.19 -17.11
N VAL A 689 -27.45 -15.23 -17.10
CA VAL A 689 -28.23 -15.67 -18.27
C VAL A 689 -28.00 -14.62 -19.36
N GLN A 690 -27.21 -14.94 -20.39
CA GLN A 690 -27.19 -14.13 -21.60
C GLN A 690 -28.59 -14.15 -22.21
N SER A 691 -29.37 -13.12 -21.90
CA SER A 691 -30.58 -12.77 -22.63
C SER A 691 -30.20 -11.69 -23.64
N GLU A 692 -29.58 -12.10 -24.76
CA GLU A 692 -29.51 -11.22 -25.92
C GLU A 692 -30.81 -11.33 -26.72
N ALA A 693 -31.63 -10.29 -26.52
CA ALA A 693 -32.46 -9.62 -27.51
C ALA A 693 -32.89 -10.43 -28.76
N ALA A 694 -34.13 -10.93 -28.71
CA ALA A 694 -34.91 -11.17 -29.91
C ALA A 694 -35.35 -9.83 -30.51
N ASP A 695 -34.64 -9.36 -31.54
CA ASP A 695 -35.18 -8.41 -32.52
C ASP A 695 -34.31 -8.36 -33.79
N ILE A 696 -34.41 -9.36 -34.69
CA ILE A 696 -34.27 -9.17 -36.15
C ILE A 696 -35.14 -10.21 -36.89
N ILE A 697 -36.03 -9.70 -37.74
CA ILE A 697 -36.91 -10.40 -38.68
C ILE A 697 -36.09 -11.05 -39.82
N GLY A 698 -36.33 -12.33 -40.14
CA GLY A 698 -36.03 -12.87 -41.48
C GLY A 698 -35.76 -14.38 -41.62
N ALA A 699 -36.80 -15.11 -42.05
CA ALA A 699 -36.76 -16.33 -42.89
C ALA A 699 -36.19 -17.67 -42.34
N ALA A 700 -37.14 -18.56 -42.03
CA ALA A 700 -37.22 -19.99 -42.38
C ALA A 700 -35.95 -20.86 -42.36
N GLY A 701 -35.86 -21.72 -41.33
CA GLY A 701 -35.05 -22.93 -41.35
C GLY A 701 -35.17 -23.69 -40.03
N LEU A 702 -35.96 -24.77 -40.02
CA LEU A 702 -36.01 -25.73 -38.91
C LEU A 702 -34.60 -26.27 -38.65
N ILE A 703 -33.99 -25.88 -37.52
CA ILE A 703 -32.85 -26.57 -36.93
C ILE A 703 -33.21 -26.80 -35.47
N GLU A 704 -33.39 -28.07 -35.12
CA GLU A 704 -33.57 -28.56 -33.76
C GLU A 704 -32.51 -27.92 -32.85
N SER A 705 -32.96 -27.14 -31.86
CA SER A 705 -32.10 -26.57 -30.84
C SER A 705 -31.50 -27.71 -30.01
N ARG A 706 -30.31 -28.18 -30.41
CA ARG A 706 -29.39 -28.82 -29.47
C ARG A 706 -28.95 -27.75 -28.49
N SER A 707 -29.71 -27.60 -27.41
CA SER A 707 -29.21 -27.02 -26.18
C SER A 707 -27.90 -27.74 -25.84
N TYR A 708 -26.80 -27.00 -25.76
CA TYR A 708 -25.55 -27.54 -25.23
C TYR A 708 -25.84 -27.96 -23.78
N ASP A 709 -26.00 -29.25 -23.59
CA ASP A 709 -26.15 -29.92 -22.31
C ASP A 709 -24.82 -29.78 -21.56
N PRO A 710 -24.75 -29.00 -20.46
CA PRO A 710 -23.50 -28.81 -19.73
C PRO A 710 -23.14 -30.04 -18.87
N VAL A 711 -23.93 -31.11 -18.95
CA VAL A 711 -23.87 -32.22 -17.99
C VAL A 711 -23.25 -33.51 -18.54
N CYS A 712 -22.99 -33.64 -19.85
CA CYS A 712 -22.35 -34.85 -20.38
C CYS A 712 -21.35 -34.63 -21.53
N GLY A 713 -20.12 -35.17 -21.40
CA GLY A 713 -19.31 -35.53 -22.55
C GLY A 713 -17.89 -36.06 -22.26
N VAL A 714 -17.66 -37.35 -22.49
CA VAL A 714 -16.34 -37.82 -22.94
C VAL A 714 -16.50 -38.44 -24.32
N ALA A 715 -15.85 -37.84 -25.34
CA ALA A 715 -15.07 -38.49 -26.41
C ALA A 715 -15.11 -37.70 -27.74
N ARG A 716 -14.09 -36.89 -28.02
CA ARG A 716 -13.13 -37.05 -29.14
C ARG A 716 -12.21 -35.83 -29.21
N ALA A 717 -10.94 -36.10 -29.47
CA ALA A 717 -9.86 -35.13 -29.49
C ALA A 717 -10.06 -34.03 -30.55
N SER A 718 -9.86 -32.77 -30.14
CA SER A 718 -9.22 -31.74 -30.95
C SER A 718 -8.58 -30.71 -30.03
N ALA A 719 -7.36 -30.33 -30.36
CA ALA A 719 -6.47 -29.48 -29.58
C ALA A 719 -6.96 -28.01 -29.48
N SER A 720 -6.39 -27.33 -28.47
CA SER A 720 -6.37 -25.88 -28.20
C SER A 720 -7.68 -25.19 -27.83
N ALA A 721 -7.94 -25.08 -26.52
CA ALA A 721 -8.64 -23.96 -25.91
C ALA A 721 -7.86 -23.56 -24.65
N GLY A 722 -7.45 -22.28 -24.56
CA GLY A 722 -6.71 -21.74 -23.42
C GLY A 722 -7.59 -21.51 -22.18
N ALA A 723 -6.95 -21.24 -21.05
CA ALA A 723 -7.59 -21.04 -19.75
C ALA A 723 -8.69 -19.96 -19.78
N ALA A 724 -9.90 -20.33 -19.35
CA ALA A 724 -11.04 -19.43 -19.17
C ALA A 724 -10.85 -18.52 -17.95
N ARG A 725 -11.38 -17.28 -18.01
CA ARG A 725 -11.31 -16.28 -16.92
C ARG A 725 -12.58 -16.31 -16.04
N PRO A 726 -12.56 -15.71 -14.84
CA PRO A 726 -13.75 -15.58 -13.99
C PRO A 726 -14.89 -14.89 -14.75
N GLY A 727 -15.96 -15.63 -15.07
CA GLY A 727 -17.11 -15.15 -15.86
C GLY A 727 -17.63 -16.10 -16.95
N GLU A 728 -16.99 -17.23 -17.22
CA GLU A 728 -17.41 -18.21 -18.25
C GLU A 728 -17.98 -19.53 -17.67
N ASN A 729 -18.62 -20.33 -18.54
CA ASN A 729 -19.36 -21.58 -18.27
C ASN A 729 -18.73 -22.49 -17.19
N ARG A 730 -19.56 -23.03 -16.29
CA ARG A 730 -19.14 -23.98 -15.26
C ARG A 730 -19.33 -25.43 -15.70
N PHE A 731 -18.36 -26.26 -15.35
CA PHE A 731 -18.45 -27.70 -15.51
C PHE A 731 -18.62 -28.36 -14.16
N TYR A 732 -19.60 -29.26 -14.08
CA TYR A 732 -19.88 -30.06 -12.90
C TYR A 732 -19.57 -31.52 -13.19
N ARG A 733 -18.92 -32.20 -12.24
CA ARG A 733 -18.86 -33.66 -12.27
C ARG A 733 -19.12 -34.26 -10.90
N ALA A 734 -19.91 -35.32 -10.90
CA ALA A 734 -20.09 -36.17 -9.73
C ALA A 734 -19.04 -37.28 -9.78
N VAL A 735 -18.11 -37.26 -8.82
CA VAL A 735 -17.12 -38.32 -8.65
C VAL A 735 -17.59 -39.23 -7.54
N GLY A 736 -17.76 -40.51 -7.84
CA GLY A 736 -18.01 -41.51 -6.80
C GLY A 736 -16.77 -41.62 -5.91
N ALA A 737 -16.89 -41.25 -4.63
CA ALA A 737 -15.81 -41.47 -3.67
C ALA A 737 -15.69 -42.97 -3.42
N ARG A 738 -14.47 -43.51 -3.51
CA ARG A 738 -14.20 -44.94 -3.25
C ARG A 738 -14.32 -45.29 -1.78
#